data_AF-A0A2R5G1G3-F1
#
_entry.id   AF-A0A2R5G1G3-F1
#
_cell.length_a   1.000
_cell.length_b   1.000
_cell.length_c   1.000
_cell.angle_alpha   90.00
_cell.angle_beta   90.00
_cell.angle_gamma   90.00
#
_symmetry.space_group_name_H-M   'P 1'
#
loop_
_entity.id
_entity.type
_entity.pdbx_description
1 polymer ?
#
loop_
_entity_poly.entity_id
_entity_poly.type
_entity_poly.pdbx_seq_one_letter_code
_entity_poly.pdbx_strand_id
1 'polypeptide(L)'
;MICVLLVAGVGNSLEEELLSDEKLRGIPRALLPVAGKPMLSWWWSSIMTTREIVSVYLVCNASNYKPFERWATANGLPASNVVNNGVTSAENALGAARDLELALRRATSDGISPKEVCVIAGDSLFFKEFDLPQVIACYRRLQKREESEQKRAADERSDNDAASSPRPRASSGGSQLFASRASLVLYYKLPPGEEASKRGIVSIDPVSKRVTDFVEKPSSATQRDAAQYACPLFYILGGDALTQLNEFCAESQHRPSYSCGSFLEFAHSSSNFYGLRLPGAFSLVGVSAGLREYRELDRCFGGSGIPNESSFHQDSAAHEKRDAHETTEATTPSSTHDVSDAATSVESALGSSSLSLPARSYGMAYARTGLLGNPSDGFFGKTLACTIKNFRAQVWLVESEKLCIKPHPLFDPSEFGSMNDLYSIALREGYHGGLRLLMATCKRFFQLCMENSIALPRRNFTVSYDTNIPRQVGLSGSSAIVTALLRALMLFYGLTDADIPKPLQPAFVLSVEMEEMGIQAGLQDRVVQCYEGVVYMDFSKDLMDRDGHGMYEVVPRSYIPDRFFIAYRADPSDSGKIHSNVKQRWLEGDTQVMEAMAKFASFAERGREALLSGDLDVFGDLMTQNFELRRALYSDAVVGQPNIDMVEIGRRHGCACKFPGSGGAILGLAPSRDVFAALRKDFEDNGCVFTVLELAP
;
A
#
# COMPACT_ATOMS: atom_id res chain seq x y z
N MET A 1 10.42 26.61 5.72
CA MET A 1 11.13 25.92 6.82
C MET A 1 12.62 26.09 6.62
N ILE A 2 13.44 25.95 7.67
CA ILE A 2 14.90 25.78 7.50
C ILE A 2 15.26 24.29 7.56
N CYS A 3 16.45 23.93 7.09
CA CYS A 3 17.01 22.59 7.25
C CYS A 3 18.29 22.63 8.10
N VAL A 4 18.45 21.67 9.00
CA VAL A 4 19.65 21.49 9.82
C VAL A 4 20.24 20.12 9.50
N LEU A 5 21.47 20.12 8.99
CA LEU A 5 22.29 18.94 8.71
C LEU A 5 23.21 18.69 9.91
N LEU A 6 23.03 17.57 10.60
CA LEU A 6 23.86 17.18 11.73
C LEU A 6 24.96 16.22 11.27
N VAL A 7 26.22 16.64 11.37
CA VAL A 7 27.41 15.87 10.97
C VAL A 7 28.52 15.90 12.01
N ALA A 8 28.17 16.20 13.27
CA ALA A 8 29.11 16.41 14.37
C ALA A 8 29.50 15.14 15.14
N GLY A 9 29.10 13.95 14.67
CA GLY A 9 29.45 12.67 15.29
C GLY A 9 30.96 12.49 15.50
N VAL A 10 31.33 11.80 16.58
CA VAL A 10 32.72 11.56 17.00
C VAL A 10 32.86 10.16 17.61
N GLY A 11 33.91 9.42 17.25
CA GLY A 11 34.30 8.19 17.95
C GLY A 11 33.44 6.97 17.63
N ASN A 12 33.13 6.76 16.34
CA ASN A 12 32.29 5.65 15.91
C ASN A 12 33.14 4.43 15.51
N SER A 13 32.60 3.21 15.67
CA SER A 13 33.27 1.95 15.26
C SER A 13 33.73 1.95 13.79
N LEU A 14 32.98 2.60 12.91
CA LEU A 14 33.36 2.77 11.51
C LEU A 14 34.65 3.57 11.33
N GLU A 15 34.88 4.62 12.14
CA GLU A 15 36.09 5.43 12.04
C GLU A 15 37.33 4.59 12.40
N GLU A 16 37.20 3.66 13.34
CA GLU A 16 38.25 2.69 13.70
C GLU A 16 38.51 1.70 12.56
N GLU A 17 37.46 1.13 11.96
CA GLU A 17 37.59 0.22 10.81
C GLU A 17 38.23 0.91 9.60
N LEU A 18 37.89 2.18 9.34
CA LEU A 18 38.44 2.98 8.25
C LEU A 18 39.93 3.31 8.40
N LEU A 19 40.52 3.19 9.60
CA LEU A 19 41.97 3.37 9.78
C LEU A 19 42.79 2.37 8.97
N SER A 20 42.19 1.21 8.66
CA SER A 20 42.79 0.14 7.85
C SER A 20 42.62 0.33 6.34
N ASP A 21 41.79 1.28 5.89
CA ASP A 21 41.51 1.53 4.48
C ASP A 21 42.26 2.78 3.98
N GLU A 22 43.34 2.57 3.21
CA GLU A 22 44.22 3.65 2.74
C GLU A 22 43.50 4.75 1.95
N LYS A 23 42.37 4.44 1.30
CA LYS A 23 41.63 5.39 0.45
C LYS A 23 40.61 6.21 1.22
N LEU A 24 40.08 5.66 2.31
CA LEU A 24 38.97 6.26 3.06
C LEU A 24 39.40 6.83 4.41
N ARG A 25 40.59 6.47 4.89
CA ARG A 25 41.15 6.96 6.16
C ARG A 25 41.18 8.49 6.23
N GLY A 26 40.66 9.04 7.33
CA GLY A 26 40.69 10.48 7.62
C GLY A 26 39.60 11.30 6.90
N ILE A 27 38.73 10.67 6.11
CA ILE A 27 37.56 11.32 5.52
C ILE A 27 36.43 11.30 6.57
N PRO A 28 35.84 12.46 6.93
CA PRO A 28 34.68 12.48 7.81
C PRO A 28 33.54 11.65 7.24
N ARG A 29 32.81 10.92 8.09
CA ARG A 29 31.77 9.97 7.66
C ARG A 29 30.76 10.54 6.65
N ALA A 30 30.21 11.72 6.92
CA ALA A 30 29.26 12.40 6.03
C ALA A 30 29.88 12.83 4.68
N LEU A 31 31.21 12.81 4.54
CA LEU A 31 31.92 13.11 3.31
C LEU A 31 32.48 11.86 2.61
N LEU A 32 32.26 10.66 3.16
CA LEU A 32 32.65 9.41 2.49
C LEU A 32 31.98 9.33 1.10
N PRO A 33 32.72 8.89 0.06
CA PRO A 33 32.16 8.78 -1.28
C PRO A 33 31.10 7.68 -1.35
N VAL A 34 29.96 7.95 -1.96
CA VAL A 34 28.88 7.00 -2.24
C VAL A 34 28.49 7.19 -3.71
N ALA A 35 28.78 6.19 -4.53
CA ALA A 35 28.72 6.22 -5.99
C ALA A 35 29.46 7.44 -6.59
N GLY A 36 30.69 7.65 -6.12
CA GLY A 36 31.61 8.66 -6.65
C GLY A 36 31.38 10.10 -6.18
N LYS A 37 30.43 10.37 -5.28
CA LYS A 37 30.25 11.70 -4.66
C LYS A 37 30.07 11.62 -3.14
N PRO A 38 30.41 12.67 -2.37
CA PRO A 38 30.24 12.66 -0.92
C PRO A 38 28.81 12.33 -0.49
N MET A 39 28.65 11.54 0.57
CA MET A 39 27.35 11.15 1.13
C MET A 39 26.42 12.36 1.32
N LEU A 40 26.93 13.42 1.95
CA LEU A 40 26.22 14.68 2.17
C LEU A 40 25.74 15.37 0.88
N SER A 41 26.42 15.17 -0.25
CA SER A 41 26.00 15.75 -1.54
C SER A 41 24.71 15.12 -2.08
N TRP A 42 24.35 13.90 -1.66
CA TRP A 42 23.04 13.32 -1.96
C TRP A 42 21.92 14.11 -1.25
N TRP A 43 22.09 14.40 0.03
CA TRP A 43 21.17 15.26 0.78
C TRP A 43 21.08 16.66 0.19
N TRP A 44 22.22 17.28 -0.09
CA TRP A 44 22.27 18.62 -0.68
C TRP A 44 21.48 18.71 -1.98
N SER A 45 21.64 17.72 -2.88
CA SER A 45 20.90 17.66 -4.14
C SER A 45 19.38 17.64 -3.90
N SER A 46 18.91 16.78 -2.99
CA SER A 46 17.49 16.68 -2.65
C SER A 46 16.95 17.98 -2.02
N ILE A 47 17.69 18.58 -1.10
CA ILE A 47 17.32 19.83 -0.42
C ILE A 47 17.24 20.99 -1.42
N MET A 48 18.21 21.15 -2.31
CA MET A 48 18.22 22.24 -3.30
C MET A 48 17.08 22.15 -4.32
N THR A 49 16.55 20.95 -4.58
CA THR A 49 15.35 20.77 -5.42
C THR A 49 14.04 21.04 -4.69
N THR A 50 14.07 21.27 -3.38
CA THR A 50 12.91 21.45 -2.51
C THR A 50 12.69 22.93 -2.21
N ARG A 51 11.65 23.53 -2.77
CA ARG A 51 11.40 24.99 -2.70
C ARG A 51 10.99 25.47 -1.30
N GLU A 52 10.51 24.58 -0.45
CA GLU A 52 10.01 24.87 0.90
C GLU A 52 11.14 25.12 1.92
N ILE A 53 12.36 24.69 1.59
CA ILE A 53 13.55 24.89 2.42
C ILE A 53 14.23 26.19 2.00
N VAL A 54 14.21 27.20 2.87
CA VAL A 54 14.69 28.56 2.54
C VAL A 54 16.12 28.83 2.99
N SER A 55 16.61 28.08 3.98
CA SER A 55 17.97 28.18 4.49
C SER A 55 18.41 26.84 5.06
N VAL A 56 19.71 26.58 5.00
CA VAL A 56 20.33 25.34 5.47
C VAL A 56 21.47 25.70 6.41
N TYR A 57 21.56 25.01 7.54
CA TYR A 57 22.67 25.09 8.50
C TYR A 57 23.30 23.71 8.64
N LEU A 58 24.62 23.64 8.63
CA LEU A 58 25.37 22.40 8.81
C LEU A 58 26.16 22.48 10.11
N VAL A 59 25.92 21.56 11.04
CA VAL A 59 26.59 21.53 12.34
C VAL A 59 27.64 20.42 12.34
N CYS A 60 28.88 20.80 12.62
CA CYS A 60 30.03 19.90 12.62
C CYS A 60 30.88 20.09 13.87
N ASN A 61 31.73 19.10 14.15
CA ASN A 61 32.72 19.17 15.21
C ASN A 61 33.95 20.00 14.80
N ALA A 62 34.73 20.46 15.78
CA ALA A 62 35.89 21.30 15.53
C ALA A 62 36.99 20.55 14.76
N SER A 63 37.18 19.26 15.05
CA SER A 63 38.19 18.40 14.40
C SER A 63 37.96 18.27 12.89
N ASN A 64 36.70 18.26 12.44
CA ASN A 64 36.30 18.08 11.05
C ASN A 64 35.80 19.36 10.37
N TYR A 65 35.93 20.54 11.00
CA TYR A 65 35.41 21.80 10.49
C TYR A 65 35.93 22.14 9.07
N LYS A 66 37.24 22.01 8.84
CA LYS A 66 37.86 22.38 7.56
C LYS A 66 37.39 21.53 6.37
N PRO A 67 37.29 20.19 6.46
CA PRO A 67 36.63 19.38 5.44
C PRO A 67 35.22 19.85 5.08
N PHE A 68 34.37 20.13 6.07
CA PHE A 68 32.99 20.58 5.84
C PHE A 68 32.90 22.00 5.27
N GLU A 69 33.74 22.93 5.71
CA GLU A 69 33.85 24.29 5.16
C GLU A 69 34.19 24.27 3.65
N ARG A 70 35.15 23.41 3.26
CA ARG A 70 35.53 23.21 1.86
C ARG A 70 34.39 22.61 1.04
N TRP A 71 33.74 21.57 1.56
CA TRP A 71 32.58 20.96 0.91
C TRP A 71 31.45 21.97 0.73
N ALA A 72 31.14 22.75 1.76
CA ALA A 72 30.09 23.76 1.73
C ALA A 72 30.32 24.81 0.64
N THR A 73 31.54 25.38 0.62
CA THR A 73 31.94 26.38 -0.38
C THR A 73 31.83 25.83 -1.81
N ALA A 74 32.27 24.59 -2.03
CA ALA A 74 32.21 23.94 -3.35
C ALA A 74 30.79 23.64 -3.84
N ASN A 75 29.83 23.48 -2.91
CA ASN A 75 28.44 23.13 -3.22
C ASN A 75 27.48 24.34 -3.11
N GLY A 76 27.98 25.53 -2.76
CA GLY A 76 27.19 26.75 -2.65
C GLY A 76 26.46 26.95 -1.32
N LEU A 77 26.82 26.21 -0.27
CA LEU A 77 26.38 26.49 1.10
C LEU A 77 27.26 27.61 1.68
N PRO A 78 26.70 28.72 2.19
CA PRO A 78 27.50 29.80 2.78
C PRO A 78 28.36 29.29 3.93
N ALA A 79 29.64 29.68 3.97
CA ALA A 79 30.54 29.30 5.06
C ALA A 79 30.03 29.77 6.44
N SER A 80 29.31 30.88 6.49
CA SER A 80 28.63 31.40 7.69
C SER A 80 27.55 30.47 8.25
N ASN A 81 27.09 29.50 7.46
CA ASN A 81 26.07 28.53 7.82
C ASN A 81 26.69 27.17 8.21
N VAL A 82 28.03 27.03 8.14
CA VAL A 82 28.77 25.90 8.70
C VAL A 82 29.09 26.23 10.17
N VAL A 83 28.36 25.61 11.08
CA VAL A 83 28.40 25.86 12.51
C VAL A 83 29.34 24.87 13.17
N ASN A 84 30.35 25.39 13.86
CA ASN A 84 31.29 24.61 14.65
C ASN A 84 30.79 24.53 16.09
N ASN A 85 30.58 23.31 16.60
CA ASN A 85 30.09 23.11 17.97
C ASN A 85 31.21 23.08 19.05
N GLY A 86 32.49 23.19 18.65
CA GLY A 86 33.64 23.20 19.56
C GLY A 86 34.09 21.82 20.06
N VAL A 87 33.38 20.74 19.72
CA VAL A 87 33.71 19.37 20.13
C VAL A 87 34.97 18.88 19.41
N THR A 88 35.85 18.22 20.14
CA THR A 88 37.12 17.68 19.61
C THR A 88 37.29 16.18 19.82
N SER A 89 36.48 15.56 20.68
CA SER A 89 36.58 14.16 21.10
C SER A 89 35.21 13.60 21.52
N ALA A 90 35.08 12.28 21.70
CA ALA A 90 33.85 11.68 22.20
C ALA A 90 33.52 12.08 23.65
N GLU A 91 34.55 12.34 24.47
CA GLU A 91 34.41 12.70 25.89
C GLU A 91 33.75 14.06 26.11
N ASN A 92 33.91 14.99 25.15
CA ASN A 92 33.29 16.33 25.20
C ASN A 92 32.11 16.48 24.24
N ALA A 93 31.53 15.38 23.76
CA ALA A 93 30.38 15.41 22.87
C ALA A 93 29.15 16.05 23.54
N LEU A 94 28.57 17.06 22.88
CA LEU A 94 27.39 17.77 23.39
C LEU A 94 26.07 17.03 23.14
N GLY A 95 26.03 16.20 22.10
CA GLY A 95 24.84 15.46 21.65
C GLY A 95 24.04 16.19 20.56
N ALA A 96 23.41 15.41 19.69
CA ALA A 96 22.74 15.91 18.49
C ALA A 96 21.60 16.92 18.77
N ALA A 97 20.93 16.85 19.92
CA ALA A 97 19.91 17.83 20.30
C ALA A 97 20.52 19.21 20.62
N ARG A 98 21.73 19.24 21.22
CA ARG A 98 22.49 20.49 21.44
C ARG A 98 23.02 21.07 20.16
N ASP A 99 23.48 20.22 19.25
CA ASP A 99 23.90 20.64 17.92
C ASP A 99 22.75 21.30 17.16
N LEU A 100 21.55 20.72 17.26
CA LEU A 100 20.33 21.32 16.72
C LEU A 100 20.02 22.67 17.38
N GLU A 101 20.03 22.77 18.71
CA GLU A 101 19.83 24.02 19.45
C GLU A 101 20.82 25.12 18.97
N LEU A 102 22.10 24.75 18.80
CA LEU A 102 23.14 25.66 18.32
C LEU A 102 22.84 26.20 16.92
N ALA A 103 22.36 25.34 16.01
CA ALA A 103 21.93 25.76 14.68
C ALA A 103 20.76 26.76 14.73
N LEU A 104 19.80 26.56 15.63
CA LEU A 104 18.66 27.47 15.80
C LEU A 104 19.08 28.82 16.35
N ARG A 105 20.02 28.85 17.30
CA ARG A 105 20.62 30.09 17.82
C ARG A 105 21.37 30.85 16.72
N ARG A 106 22.11 30.13 15.87
CA ARG A 106 22.76 30.72 14.68
C ARG A 106 21.73 31.31 13.72
N ALA A 107 20.69 30.55 13.38
CA ALA A 107 19.62 31.02 12.51
C ALA A 107 18.93 32.28 13.05
N THR A 108 18.66 32.32 14.35
CA THR A 108 18.09 33.49 15.04
C THR A 108 19.02 34.70 14.95
N SER A 109 20.34 34.48 15.11
CA SER A 109 21.35 35.54 14.97
C SER A 109 21.43 36.09 13.54
N ASP A 110 21.14 35.25 12.54
CA ASP A 110 21.04 35.63 11.13
C ASP A 110 19.65 36.25 10.79
N GLY A 111 18.83 36.57 11.79
CA GLY A 111 17.52 37.21 11.63
C GLY A 111 16.39 36.25 11.23
N ILE A 112 16.62 34.93 11.29
CA ILE A 112 15.63 33.91 10.96
C ILE A 112 15.03 33.35 12.25
N SER A 113 13.73 33.56 12.46
CA SER A 113 12.97 32.85 13.50
C SER A 113 12.24 31.66 12.87
N PRO A 114 12.81 30.44 12.91
CA PRO A 114 12.21 29.29 12.25
C PRO A 114 10.96 28.82 13.00
N LYS A 115 9.83 28.76 12.28
CA LYS A 115 8.60 28.11 12.78
C LYS A 115 8.60 26.60 12.55
N GLU A 116 9.49 26.13 11.67
CA GLU A 116 9.60 24.75 11.23
C GLU A 116 11.04 24.44 10.85
N VAL A 117 11.53 23.28 11.28
CA VAL A 117 12.90 22.85 11.07
C VAL A 117 12.92 21.41 10.59
N CYS A 118 13.46 21.17 9.39
CA CYS A 118 13.77 19.84 8.90
C CYS A 118 15.16 19.43 9.43
N VAL A 119 15.23 18.38 10.24
CA VAL A 119 16.46 17.88 10.87
C VAL A 119 16.87 16.59 10.17
N ILE A 120 18.12 16.51 9.72
CA ILE A 120 18.65 15.36 8.98
C ILE A 120 20.02 14.98 9.54
N ALA A 121 20.23 13.70 9.79
CA ALA A 121 21.58 13.15 10.01
C ALA A 121 22.34 13.10 8.68
N GLY A 122 23.35 13.95 8.52
CA GLY A 122 24.11 14.03 7.27
C GLY A 122 25.07 12.86 7.03
N ASP A 123 25.28 12.02 8.04
CA ASP A 123 26.10 10.82 8.02
C ASP A 123 25.28 9.52 7.82
N SER A 124 23.99 9.69 7.48
CA SER A 124 23.05 8.64 7.14
C SER A 124 22.39 8.95 5.79
N LEU A 125 22.12 7.94 4.97
CA LEU A 125 21.36 8.09 3.73
C LEU A 125 20.16 7.15 3.72
N PHE A 126 19.05 7.63 3.16
CA PHE A 126 18.03 6.76 2.58
C PHE A 126 18.47 6.33 1.19
N PHE A 127 17.87 5.28 0.63
CA PHE A 127 18.12 4.90 -0.76
C PHE A 127 17.80 6.02 -1.76
N LYS A 128 18.33 5.89 -2.98
CA LYS A 128 18.25 6.88 -4.05
C LYS A 128 16.80 7.27 -4.40
N GLU A 129 15.86 6.40 -4.12
CA GLU A 129 14.44 6.57 -4.40
C GLU A 129 13.71 7.40 -3.33
N PHE A 130 14.36 7.82 -2.23
CA PHE A 130 13.73 8.68 -1.24
C PHE A 130 13.28 10.04 -1.83
N ASP A 131 12.04 10.43 -1.55
CA ASP A 131 11.41 11.64 -2.09
C ASP A 131 11.16 12.71 -1.01
N LEU A 132 12.14 13.59 -0.81
CA LEU A 132 12.00 14.69 0.14
C LEU A 132 10.81 15.63 -0.17
N PRO A 133 10.60 16.07 -1.43
CA PRO A 133 9.40 16.82 -1.81
C PRO A 133 8.08 16.13 -1.44
N GLN A 134 7.96 14.81 -1.64
CA GLN A 134 6.76 14.08 -1.25
C GLN A 134 6.57 14.07 0.27
N VAL A 135 7.64 13.82 1.04
CA VAL A 135 7.58 13.88 2.52
C VAL A 135 7.06 15.23 3.00
N ILE A 136 7.55 16.32 2.41
CA ILE A 136 7.09 17.67 2.74
C ILE A 136 5.63 17.90 2.29
N ALA A 137 5.22 17.39 1.13
CA ALA A 137 3.83 17.47 0.70
C ALA A 137 2.89 16.74 1.67
N CYS A 138 3.28 15.56 2.17
CA CYS A 138 2.54 14.84 3.22
C CYS A 138 2.44 15.68 4.49
N TYR A 139 3.57 16.24 4.95
CA TYR A 139 3.62 17.11 6.12
C TYR A 139 2.63 18.29 6.00
N ARG A 140 2.64 18.97 4.86
CA ARG A 140 1.74 20.10 4.59
C ARG A 140 0.27 19.71 4.62
N ARG A 141 -0.08 18.51 4.14
CA ARG A 141 -1.45 17.99 4.20
C ARG A 141 -1.87 17.70 5.64
N LEU A 142 -0.98 17.12 6.44
CA LEU A 142 -1.20 16.88 7.86
C LEU A 142 -1.47 18.19 8.62
N GLN A 143 -0.66 19.23 8.38
CA GLN A 143 -0.89 20.55 9.00
C GLN A 143 -2.28 21.11 8.69
N LYS A 144 -2.71 21.04 7.41
CA LYS A 144 -4.06 21.51 7.02
C LYS A 144 -5.19 20.72 7.70
N ARG A 145 -4.99 19.41 7.90
CA ARG A 145 -5.97 18.55 8.59
C ARG A 145 -6.08 18.96 10.05
N GLU A 146 -4.96 19.13 10.73
CA GLU A 146 -4.91 19.55 12.13
C GLU A 146 -5.53 20.94 12.33
N GLU A 147 -5.21 21.91 11.48
CA GLU A 147 -5.83 23.24 11.49
C GLU A 147 -7.37 23.15 11.34
N SER A 148 -7.85 22.24 10.49
CA SER A 148 -9.29 22.02 10.28
C SER A 148 -9.97 21.37 11.49
N GLU A 149 -9.31 20.41 12.13
CA GLU A 149 -9.80 19.73 13.34
C GLU A 149 -9.82 20.68 14.54
N GLN A 150 -8.77 21.48 14.75
CA GLN A 150 -8.72 22.49 15.79
C GLN A 150 -9.81 23.56 15.61
N LYS A 151 -10.07 23.99 14.37
CA LYS A 151 -11.14 24.94 14.07
C LYS A 151 -12.52 24.36 14.41
N ARG A 152 -12.80 23.12 14.01
CA ARG A 152 -14.06 22.44 14.35
C ARG A 152 -14.26 22.33 15.86
N ALA A 153 -13.22 21.93 16.59
CA ALA A 153 -13.28 21.82 18.05
C ALA A 153 -13.49 23.18 18.75
N ALA A 154 -12.96 24.28 18.19
CA ALA A 154 -13.18 25.63 18.70
C ALA A 154 -14.62 26.11 18.45
N ASP A 155 -15.15 25.84 17.25
CA ASP A 155 -16.52 26.19 16.87
C ASP A 155 -17.54 25.44 17.78
N GLU A 156 -17.35 24.12 17.99
CA GLU A 156 -18.20 23.30 18.88
C GLU A 156 -18.19 23.76 20.35
N ARG A 157 -17.03 24.21 20.87
CA ARG A 157 -16.95 24.79 22.23
C ARG A 157 -17.67 26.12 22.31
N SER A 158 -17.58 26.95 21.28
CA SER A 158 -18.24 28.25 21.23
C SER A 158 -19.78 28.14 21.19
N ASP A 159 -20.30 27.10 20.52
CA ASP A 159 -21.73 26.80 20.45
C ASP A 159 -22.26 26.24 21.79
N ASN A 160 -21.47 25.38 22.47
CA ASN A 160 -21.83 24.89 23.80
C ASN A 160 -21.80 25.98 24.88
N ASP A 161 -20.82 26.89 24.84
CA ASP A 161 -20.74 28.02 25.77
C ASP A 161 -21.85 29.06 25.52
N ALA A 162 -22.35 29.19 24.28
CA ALA A 162 -23.49 30.05 23.96
C ALA A 162 -24.83 29.51 24.50
N ALA A 163 -24.92 28.20 24.78
CA ALA A 163 -26.11 27.57 25.35
C ALA A 163 -26.20 27.69 26.89
N SER A 164 -25.13 28.10 27.59
CA SER A 164 -25.10 28.27 29.04
C SER A 164 -24.71 29.70 29.47
N SER A 165 -25.72 30.55 29.71
CA SER A 165 -25.68 31.86 30.41
C SER A 165 -25.23 33.12 29.63
N PRO A 166 -25.71 34.33 30.00
CA PRO A 166 -25.52 35.56 29.22
C PRO A 166 -24.17 36.26 29.50
N ARG A 167 -23.52 36.72 28.42
CA ARG A 167 -22.16 37.29 28.36
C ARG A 167 -21.99 38.60 29.14
N PRO A 168 -20.85 38.83 29.83
CA PRO A 168 -20.31 40.18 30.03
C PRO A 168 -19.48 40.63 28.81
N ARG A 169 -19.40 41.94 28.59
CA ARG A 169 -18.75 42.59 27.44
C ARG A 169 -17.26 42.23 27.34
N ALA A 170 -16.86 41.74 26.17
CA ALA A 170 -15.47 41.44 25.83
C ALA A 170 -14.65 42.73 25.66
N SER A 171 -13.51 42.80 26.37
CA SER A 171 -12.40 43.69 26.04
C SER A 171 -11.70 43.18 24.78
N SER A 172 -11.45 44.08 23.84
CA SER A 172 -10.74 43.84 22.59
C SER A 172 -9.24 43.65 22.86
N GLY A 173 -8.83 42.40 23.05
CA GLY A 173 -7.45 41.96 23.07
C GLY A 173 -7.32 40.75 22.13
N GLY A 174 -7.15 41.01 20.84
CA GLY A 174 -6.92 39.97 19.84
C GLY A 174 -5.54 39.36 20.01
N SER A 175 -5.39 38.38 20.91
CA SER A 175 -4.36 37.37 20.77
C SER A 175 -4.79 36.44 19.65
N GLN A 176 -4.26 36.66 18.44
CA GLN A 176 -4.21 35.59 17.45
C GLN A 176 -3.54 34.39 18.13
N LEU A 177 -4.33 33.38 18.49
CA LEU A 177 -3.83 32.03 18.77
C LEU A 177 -3.05 31.63 17.52
N PHE A 178 -1.73 31.78 17.56
CA PHE A 178 -0.87 31.19 16.54
C PHE A 178 -1.09 29.69 16.65
N ALA A 179 -1.75 29.09 15.65
CA ALA A 179 -1.93 27.65 15.58
C ALA A 179 -0.55 27.00 15.74
N SER A 180 -0.38 26.25 16.82
CA SER A 180 0.78 25.41 17.02
C SER A 180 0.89 24.47 15.82
N ARG A 181 2.08 24.41 15.22
CA ARG A 181 2.37 23.50 14.11
C ARG A 181 2.84 22.18 14.68
N ALA A 182 2.19 21.08 14.31
CA ALA A 182 2.69 19.77 14.67
C ALA A 182 4.04 19.43 14.03
N SER A 183 4.67 18.42 14.61
CA SER A 183 5.90 17.81 14.16
C SER A 183 5.65 16.52 13.39
N LEU A 184 6.61 16.12 12.56
CA LEU A 184 6.60 14.89 11.80
C LEU A 184 7.85 14.07 12.10
N VAL A 185 7.67 12.77 12.25
CA VAL A 185 8.74 11.77 12.26
C VAL A 185 8.52 10.77 11.13
N LEU A 186 9.61 10.28 10.54
CA LEU A 186 9.51 9.15 9.62
C LEU A 186 9.55 7.85 10.43
N TYR A 187 8.92 6.80 9.92
CA TYR A 187 9.05 5.48 10.52
C TYR A 187 8.98 4.36 9.48
N TYR A 188 9.69 3.27 9.77
CA TYR A 188 9.71 2.06 8.97
C TYR A 188 9.53 0.83 9.86
N LYS A 189 9.03 -0.25 9.27
CA LYS A 189 8.92 -1.54 9.96
C LYS A 189 10.33 -2.08 10.19
N LEU A 190 10.65 -2.42 11.43
CA LEU A 190 11.96 -2.98 11.78
C LEU A 190 12.16 -4.30 11.01
N PRO A 191 13.17 -4.41 10.14
CA PRO A 191 13.47 -5.64 9.42
C PRO A 191 13.93 -6.76 10.38
N PRO A 192 13.69 -8.04 10.02
CA PRO A 192 14.27 -9.15 10.76
C PRO A 192 15.79 -9.04 10.85
N GLY A 193 16.36 -9.17 12.06
CA GLY A 193 17.80 -9.09 12.31
C GLY A 193 18.34 -7.70 12.64
N GLU A 194 17.55 -6.64 12.48
CA GLU A 194 17.94 -5.30 12.95
C GLU A 194 17.70 -5.15 14.46
N GLU A 195 18.74 -4.72 15.19
CA GLU A 195 18.68 -4.59 16.64
C GLU A 195 17.91 -3.34 17.07
N ALA A 196 16.74 -3.53 17.71
CA ALA A 196 15.94 -2.45 18.28
C ALA A 196 16.73 -1.56 19.27
N SER A 197 17.70 -2.12 20.02
CA SER A 197 18.55 -1.38 20.96
C SER A 197 19.46 -0.32 20.33
N LYS A 198 19.59 -0.31 18.99
CA LYS A 198 20.39 0.66 18.23
C LYS A 198 19.51 1.73 17.55
N ARG A 199 18.21 1.76 17.82
CA ARG A 199 17.21 2.61 17.14
C ARG A 199 16.28 3.31 18.12
N GLY A 200 15.70 4.42 17.69
CA GLY A 200 14.52 4.99 18.33
C GLY A 200 13.29 4.18 17.90
N ILE A 201 12.57 3.62 18.86
CA ILE A 201 11.35 2.82 18.62
C ILE A 201 10.14 3.72 18.80
N VAL A 202 9.22 3.65 17.85
CA VAL A 202 8.05 4.53 17.80
C VAL A 202 6.76 3.72 17.71
N SER A 203 5.76 4.13 18.49
CA SER A 203 4.39 3.62 18.42
C SER A 203 3.51 4.67 17.76
N ILE A 204 2.71 4.24 16.78
CA ILE A 204 1.84 5.12 15.99
C ILE A 204 0.40 4.64 16.13
N ASP A 205 -0.52 5.55 16.44
CA ASP A 205 -1.95 5.28 16.38
C ASP A 205 -2.37 5.03 14.91
N PRO A 206 -3.00 3.90 14.58
CA PRO A 206 -3.23 3.50 13.19
C PRO A 206 -4.22 4.42 12.45
N VAL A 207 -5.05 5.18 13.17
CA VAL A 207 -6.11 6.03 12.58
C VAL A 207 -5.68 7.49 12.48
N SER A 208 -5.31 8.10 13.60
CA SER A 208 -4.86 9.50 13.69
C SER A 208 -3.44 9.70 13.17
N LYS A 209 -2.65 8.61 13.07
CA LYS A 209 -1.21 8.65 12.75
C LYS A 209 -0.37 9.46 13.74
N ARG A 210 -0.90 9.75 14.93
CA ARG A 210 -0.15 10.40 16.01
C ARG A 210 0.84 9.41 16.63
N VAL A 211 1.99 9.93 17.05
CA VAL A 211 2.93 9.20 17.90
C VAL A 211 2.29 9.04 19.27
N THR A 212 2.12 7.79 19.70
CA THR A 212 1.55 7.46 21.02
C THR A 212 2.62 7.17 22.05
N ASP A 213 3.78 6.71 21.62
CA ASP A 213 4.93 6.42 22.47
C ASP A 213 6.22 6.49 21.65
N PHE A 214 7.34 6.83 22.30
CA PHE A 214 8.66 6.85 21.69
C PHE A 214 9.72 6.48 22.72
N VAL A 215 10.55 5.48 22.41
CA VAL A 215 11.63 5.00 23.29
C VAL A 215 12.96 5.02 22.54
N GLU A 216 13.93 5.83 22.99
CA GLU A 216 15.27 5.83 22.40
C GLU A 216 16.07 4.63 22.91
N LYS A 217 16.47 3.73 21.99
CA LYS A 217 17.41 2.62 22.23
C LYS A 217 17.01 1.75 23.44
N PRO A 218 15.88 1.04 23.37
CA PRO A 218 15.32 0.29 24.50
C PRO A 218 16.30 -0.74 25.08
N SER A 219 16.49 -0.66 26.40
CA SER A 219 17.40 -1.52 27.17
C SER A 219 16.72 -2.78 27.73
N SER A 220 15.39 -2.79 27.90
CA SER A 220 14.65 -3.96 28.39
C SER A 220 14.29 -4.93 27.27
N ALA A 221 14.27 -6.24 27.55
CA ALA A 221 13.88 -7.26 26.58
C ALA A 221 12.42 -7.09 26.13
N THR A 222 11.51 -6.83 27.07
CA THR A 222 10.08 -6.62 26.79
C THR A 222 9.83 -5.48 25.80
N GLN A 223 10.54 -4.35 25.93
CA GLN A 223 10.43 -3.25 24.97
C GLN A 223 10.99 -3.62 23.59
N ARG A 224 12.03 -4.44 23.52
CA ARG A 224 12.59 -4.91 22.25
C ARG A 224 11.66 -5.91 21.55
N ASP A 225 11.05 -6.82 22.31
CA ASP A 225 10.13 -7.82 21.75
C ASP A 225 8.83 -7.20 21.23
N ALA A 226 8.42 -6.06 21.81
CA ALA A 226 7.27 -5.28 21.35
C ALA A 226 7.61 -4.28 20.21
N ALA A 227 8.90 -4.11 19.86
CA ALA A 227 9.33 -3.11 18.89
C ALA A 227 8.96 -3.50 17.46
N GLN A 228 7.98 -2.80 16.89
CA GLN A 228 7.53 -3.03 15.51
C GLN A 228 8.11 -2.01 14.52
N TYR A 229 8.27 -0.76 14.95
CA TYR A 229 8.65 0.34 14.08
C TYR A 229 9.84 1.12 14.64
N ALA A 230 10.78 1.44 13.75
CA ALA A 230 11.93 2.28 14.04
C ALA A 230 11.76 3.65 13.39
N CYS A 231 12.30 4.66 14.07
CA CYS A 231 12.32 6.06 13.65
C CYS A 231 13.77 6.47 13.34
N PRO A 232 14.11 6.76 12.08
CA PRO A 232 15.43 7.28 11.73
C PRO A 232 15.57 8.75 12.15
N LEU A 233 16.81 9.26 12.13
CA LEU A 233 17.08 10.68 12.39
C LEU A 233 16.73 11.52 11.14
N PHE A 234 15.42 11.67 10.94
CA PHE A 234 14.81 12.61 10.02
C PHE A 234 13.52 13.13 10.68
N TYR A 235 13.49 14.43 10.96
CA TYR A 235 12.35 15.06 11.63
C TYR A 235 11.93 16.34 10.91
N ILE A 236 10.65 16.68 10.97
CA ILE A 236 10.19 18.05 10.72
C ILE A 236 9.60 18.55 12.03
N LEU A 237 10.32 19.41 12.75
CA LEU A 237 9.89 19.93 14.05
C LEU A 237 9.10 21.21 13.86
N GLY A 238 7.91 21.27 14.46
CA GLY A 238 7.06 22.45 14.53
C GLY A 238 7.31 23.30 15.77
N GLY A 239 6.62 24.44 15.89
CA GLY A 239 6.91 25.48 16.88
C GLY A 239 6.94 25.01 18.35
N ASP A 240 6.01 24.15 18.75
CA ASP A 240 5.96 23.64 20.13
C ASP A 240 7.15 22.76 20.44
N ALA A 241 7.50 21.84 19.54
CA ALA A 241 8.68 20.99 19.68
C ALA A 241 9.97 21.83 19.73
N LEU A 242 10.06 22.91 18.94
CA LEU A 242 11.21 23.82 18.98
C LEU A 242 11.31 24.58 20.31
N THR A 243 10.19 24.90 20.94
CA THR A 243 10.16 25.52 22.27
C THR A 243 10.64 24.53 23.33
N GLN A 244 10.12 23.31 23.29
CA GLN A 244 10.51 22.23 24.19
C GLN A 244 11.97 21.79 24.02
N LEU A 245 12.55 21.93 22.82
CA LEU A 245 13.97 21.66 22.61
C LEU A 245 14.84 22.59 23.47
N ASN A 246 14.49 23.88 23.58
CA ASN A 246 15.22 24.81 24.43
C ASN A 246 15.08 24.43 25.92
N GLU A 247 13.91 23.96 26.35
CA GLU A 247 13.68 23.48 27.72
C GLU A 247 14.49 22.21 28.02
N PHE A 248 14.42 21.23 27.12
CA PHE A 248 15.19 19.99 27.17
C PHE A 248 16.70 20.27 27.26
N CYS A 249 17.17 21.30 26.56
CA CYS A 249 18.53 21.77 26.61
C CYS A 249 18.82 22.67 27.85
N ALA A 250 17.88 23.38 28.43
CA ALA A 250 18.15 24.19 29.63
C ALA A 250 18.40 23.34 30.88
N GLU A 251 17.75 22.17 30.98
CA GLU A 251 17.93 21.22 32.07
C GLU A 251 19.37 20.69 32.13
N SER A 252 20.09 21.08 33.18
CA SER A 252 21.56 21.00 33.22
C SER A 252 22.11 19.90 34.13
N GLN A 253 21.29 19.07 34.79
CA GLN A 253 21.78 18.03 35.68
C GLN A 253 20.88 16.77 35.61
N HIS A 254 21.50 15.62 35.29
CA HIS A 254 20.96 14.24 35.33
C HIS A 254 20.38 13.58 34.07
N ARG A 255 20.67 14.03 32.83
CA ARG A 255 20.32 13.23 31.63
C ARG A 255 21.51 12.40 31.12
N PRO A 256 21.32 11.11 30.82
CA PRO A 256 22.38 10.22 30.33
C PRO A 256 22.82 10.53 28.89
N SER A 257 21.99 11.23 28.09
CA SER A 257 22.31 11.61 26.72
C SER A 257 21.46 12.80 26.24
N TYR A 258 22.02 13.66 25.38
CA TYR A 258 21.32 14.75 24.67
C TYR A 258 21.19 14.42 23.17
N SER A 259 20.79 13.19 22.85
CA SER A 259 20.48 12.80 21.47
C SER A 259 19.14 13.38 21.01
N CYS A 260 18.91 13.46 19.69
CA CYS A 260 17.59 13.84 19.19
C CYS A 260 16.52 12.82 19.55
N GLY A 261 16.85 11.52 19.62
CA GLY A 261 15.90 10.48 20.04
C GLY A 261 15.43 10.67 21.49
N SER A 262 16.35 10.94 22.42
CA SER A 262 15.99 11.29 23.80
C SER A 262 15.17 12.58 23.92
N PHE A 263 15.34 13.52 22.98
CA PHE A 263 14.47 14.69 22.89
C PHE A 263 13.06 14.32 22.42
N LEU A 264 12.91 13.45 21.40
CA LEU A 264 11.61 12.94 20.97
C LEU A 264 10.90 12.17 22.10
N GLU A 265 11.63 11.31 22.82
CA GLU A 265 11.12 10.60 24.00
C GLU A 265 10.58 11.57 25.07
N PHE A 266 11.25 12.71 25.29
CA PHE A 266 10.75 13.76 26.18
C PHE A 266 9.54 14.52 25.60
N ALA A 267 9.60 14.91 24.33
CA ALA A 267 8.68 15.86 23.72
C ALA A 267 7.36 15.24 23.23
N HIS A 268 7.34 13.96 22.84
CA HIS A 268 6.17 13.35 22.20
C HIS A 268 4.91 13.36 23.07
N SER A 269 5.07 13.38 24.39
CA SER A 269 3.97 13.40 25.35
C SER A 269 3.27 14.77 25.46
N SER A 270 3.98 15.85 25.12
CA SER A 270 3.55 17.24 25.34
C SER A 270 3.47 18.07 24.06
N SER A 271 3.93 17.53 22.93
CA SER A 271 3.84 18.10 21.59
C SER A 271 3.19 17.13 20.62
N ASN A 272 2.47 17.64 19.61
CA ASN A 272 1.91 16.79 18.58
C ASN A 272 2.99 16.32 17.61
N PHE A 273 3.28 15.02 17.62
CA PHE A 273 4.08 14.35 16.60
C PHE A 273 3.19 13.40 15.80
N TYR A 274 3.37 13.42 14.47
CA TYR A 274 2.73 12.49 13.55
C TYR A 274 3.77 11.62 12.85
N GLY A 275 3.41 10.37 12.58
CA GLY A 275 4.24 9.42 11.83
C GLY A 275 3.96 9.49 10.33
N LEU A 276 5.03 9.46 9.52
CA LEU A 276 4.99 9.18 8.09
C LEU A 276 5.68 7.84 7.80
N ARG A 277 4.92 6.89 7.26
CA ARG A 277 5.35 5.54 6.93
C ARG A 277 6.24 5.54 5.69
N LEU A 278 7.37 4.83 5.78
CA LEU A 278 8.33 4.58 4.70
C LEU A 278 8.32 3.10 4.26
N PRO A 279 7.61 2.70 3.18
CA PRO A 279 7.45 1.31 2.72
C PRO A 279 8.74 0.61 2.23
N GLY A 280 8.88 -0.68 2.52
CA GLY A 280 9.99 -1.51 2.00
C GLY A 280 11.39 -1.19 2.56
N ALA A 281 12.39 -1.94 2.09
CA ALA A 281 13.79 -1.83 2.51
C ALA A 281 14.30 -0.41 2.26
N PHE A 282 14.37 0.40 3.32
CA PHE A 282 15.24 1.56 3.41
C PHE A 282 16.44 1.12 4.24
N SER A 283 17.57 0.83 3.60
CA SER A 283 18.82 0.61 4.33
C SER A 283 19.30 1.98 4.76
N LEU A 284 19.02 2.32 6.01
CA LEU A 284 19.68 3.43 6.67
C LEU A 284 21.09 3.00 7.04
N VAL A 285 22.11 3.66 6.47
CA VAL A 285 23.46 3.57 7.02
C VAL A 285 23.56 4.52 8.21
N GLY A 286 23.07 4.07 9.37
CA GLY A 286 23.09 4.84 10.61
C GLY A 286 24.41 4.78 11.38
N VAL A 287 24.59 5.63 12.39
CA VAL A 287 25.77 5.80 13.27
C VAL A 287 26.49 4.48 13.69
N SER A 288 25.76 3.37 13.76
CA SER A 288 26.23 2.01 14.11
C SER A 288 26.67 1.12 12.95
N ALA A 289 26.67 1.61 11.71
CA ALA A 289 27.05 0.87 10.50
C ALA A 289 28.57 0.76 10.39
N GLY A 290 29.09 -0.45 10.15
CA GLY A 290 30.50 -0.72 9.90
C GLY A 290 30.86 -0.58 8.42
N LEU A 291 32.09 -0.95 8.06
CA LEU A 291 32.64 -0.80 6.72
C LEU A 291 31.88 -1.65 5.70
N ARG A 292 31.30 -2.77 6.13
CA ARG A 292 30.47 -3.65 5.31
C ARG A 292 29.21 -2.93 4.83
N GLU A 293 28.43 -2.36 5.74
CA GLU A 293 27.18 -1.65 5.42
C GLU A 293 27.45 -0.42 4.55
N TYR A 294 28.56 0.29 4.78
CA TYR A 294 28.99 1.38 3.90
C TYR A 294 29.29 0.89 2.47
N ARG A 295 30.01 -0.23 2.30
CA ARG A 295 30.30 -0.80 0.97
C ARG A 295 29.05 -1.31 0.27
N GLU A 296 28.08 -1.84 1.01
CA GLU A 296 26.77 -2.22 0.47
C GLU A 296 26.01 -0.99 -0.03
N LEU A 297 25.99 0.10 0.74
CA LEU A 297 25.39 1.38 0.32
C LEU A 297 26.05 1.94 -0.94
N ASP A 298 27.39 1.98 -1.01
CA ASP A 298 28.13 2.43 -2.19
C ASP A 298 27.77 1.62 -3.44
N ARG A 299 27.67 0.29 -3.29
CA ARG A 299 27.24 -0.62 -4.37
C ARG A 299 25.81 -0.34 -4.84
N CYS A 300 24.87 -0.14 -3.91
CA CYS A 300 23.47 0.14 -4.21
C CYS A 300 23.31 1.45 -4.98
N PHE A 301 24.00 2.50 -4.55
CA PHE A 301 23.98 3.79 -5.23
C PHE A 301 24.75 3.79 -6.56
N GLY A 302 25.75 2.91 -6.70
CA GLY A 302 26.57 2.74 -7.90
C GLY A 302 25.88 2.01 -9.06
N GLY A 303 24.63 1.53 -8.87
CA GLY A 303 23.86 0.83 -9.90
C GLY A 303 24.13 -0.67 -10.01
N SER A 304 24.93 -1.24 -9.09
CA SER A 304 25.27 -2.66 -9.05
C SER A 304 24.32 -3.45 -8.14
N GLY A 305 23.03 -3.50 -8.50
CA GLY A 305 22.03 -4.45 -7.98
C GLY A 305 21.68 -4.35 -6.49
N ILE A 306 20.38 -4.38 -6.19
CA ILE A 306 19.86 -4.62 -4.83
C ILE A 306 20.11 -6.11 -4.52
N PRO A 307 20.69 -6.49 -3.35
CA PRO A 307 20.67 -7.89 -2.92
C PRO A 307 19.21 -8.31 -2.70
N ASN A 308 18.75 -9.38 -3.36
CA ASN A 308 17.45 -9.99 -3.07
C ASN A 308 17.37 -10.34 -1.58
N GLU A 309 16.21 -10.19 -0.93
CA GLU A 309 15.99 -10.60 0.47
C GLU A 309 16.40 -12.06 0.75
N SER A 310 16.44 -12.92 -0.28
CA SER A 310 16.92 -14.30 -0.18
C SER A 310 18.42 -14.45 0.10
N SER A 311 19.26 -13.42 -0.08
CA SER A 311 20.70 -13.49 0.20
C SER A 311 21.04 -13.39 1.70
N PHE A 312 20.06 -13.09 2.56
CA PHE A 312 20.27 -13.04 4.02
C PHE A 312 20.24 -14.43 4.70
N HIS A 313 19.89 -15.50 3.97
CA HIS A 313 19.59 -16.80 4.56
C HIS A 313 20.57 -17.95 4.27
N GLN A 314 21.71 -17.70 3.61
CA GLN A 314 22.62 -18.82 3.24
C GLN A 314 23.89 -19.00 4.09
N ASP A 315 24.27 -18.08 4.97
CA ASP A 315 25.56 -18.17 5.68
C ASP A 315 25.48 -18.60 7.16
N SER A 316 24.41 -19.29 7.57
CA SER A 316 24.31 -19.92 8.89
C SER A 316 24.56 -21.43 8.90
N ALA A 317 24.88 -22.04 7.74
CA ALA A 317 25.09 -23.48 7.59
C ALA A 317 26.56 -23.88 7.29
N ALA A 318 27.50 -22.93 7.19
CA ALA A 318 28.88 -23.19 6.77
C ALA A 318 29.90 -23.29 7.93
N HIS A 319 29.46 -23.35 9.20
CA HIS A 319 30.36 -23.46 10.37
C HIS A 319 30.20 -24.69 11.25
N GLU A 320 29.41 -25.68 10.82
CA GLU A 320 29.43 -27.02 11.42
C GLU A 320 29.66 -28.08 10.34
N LYS A 321 30.92 -28.26 9.95
CA LYS A 321 31.49 -29.49 9.35
C LYS A 321 32.95 -29.25 8.95
N ARG A 322 33.78 -29.04 9.97
CA ARG A 322 35.22 -29.31 9.88
C ARG A 322 35.58 -30.05 11.16
N ASP A 323 35.37 -31.35 11.14
CA ASP A 323 36.14 -32.35 11.89
C ASP A 323 35.64 -33.74 11.50
N ALA A 324 36.41 -34.40 10.61
CA ALA A 324 36.68 -35.84 10.61
C ALA A 324 37.41 -36.24 9.31
N HIS A 325 38.70 -36.53 9.48
CA HIS A 325 39.58 -37.31 8.61
C HIS A 325 38.91 -38.63 8.17
N GLU A 326 38.94 -38.98 6.87
CA GLU A 326 40.00 -39.71 6.15
C GLU A 326 39.81 -41.24 6.25
N THR A 327 39.46 -41.89 5.11
CA THR A 327 39.99 -43.20 4.65
C THR A 327 39.38 -43.61 3.28
N THR A 328 40.22 -43.54 2.24
CA THR A 328 40.54 -44.53 1.18
C THR A 328 39.48 -45.40 0.47
N GLU A 329 39.59 -45.37 -0.89
CA GLU A 329 39.50 -46.48 -1.88
C GLU A 329 38.13 -47.18 -2.11
N ALA A 330 37.70 -47.64 -3.30
CA ALA A 330 38.12 -47.61 -4.70
C ALA A 330 36.98 -48.22 -5.56
N THR A 331 37.15 -48.23 -6.90
CA THR A 331 36.59 -49.18 -7.91
C THR A 331 35.18 -49.03 -8.53
N THR A 332 35.19 -48.48 -9.75
CA THR A 332 34.63 -48.96 -11.06
C THR A 332 33.13 -49.01 -11.39
N PRO A 333 32.77 -48.86 -12.69
CA PRO A 333 31.45 -48.42 -13.15
C PRO A 333 30.62 -49.52 -13.82
N SER A 334 29.30 -49.36 -13.85
CA SER A 334 28.45 -50.10 -14.78
C SER A 334 27.36 -49.21 -15.38
N SER A 335 27.45 -49.10 -16.70
CA SER A 335 26.50 -48.52 -17.64
C SER A 335 25.21 -49.34 -17.75
N THR A 336 24.06 -48.67 -17.81
CA THR A 336 22.95 -49.03 -18.70
C THR A 336 22.21 -47.76 -19.10
N HIS A 337 22.19 -47.52 -20.41
CA HIS A 337 21.37 -46.52 -21.09
C HIS A 337 19.89 -46.80 -20.88
N ASP A 338 19.08 -45.75 -20.69
CA ASP A 338 17.87 -45.61 -21.49
C ASP A 338 17.42 -44.15 -21.64
N VAL A 339 16.73 -43.91 -22.74
CA VAL A 339 16.63 -42.65 -23.49
C VAL A 339 15.29 -41.95 -23.24
N SER A 340 15.30 -40.70 -22.78
CA SER A 340 14.41 -39.61 -23.23
C SER A 340 14.59 -38.36 -22.36
N ASP A 341 15.10 -37.26 -22.93
CA ASP A 341 14.53 -35.91 -22.75
C ASP A 341 15.37 -34.86 -23.50
N ALA A 342 14.83 -34.44 -24.64
CA ALA A 342 15.33 -33.33 -25.43
C ALA A 342 14.71 -32.02 -24.92
N ALA A 343 15.31 -31.42 -23.89
CA ALA A 343 15.01 -30.05 -23.48
C ALA A 343 16.15 -29.45 -22.64
N THR A 344 17.37 -29.35 -23.16
CA THR A 344 18.41 -28.45 -22.63
C THR A 344 19.64 -28.44 -23.55
N SER A 345 19.84 -27.37 -24.31
CA SER A 345 21.16 -26.98 -24.84
C SER A 345 21.07 -25.72 -25.71
N VAL A 346 20.87 -24.55 -25.07
CA VAL A 346 21.40 -23.28 -25.59
C VAL A 346 21.78 -22.38 -24.40
N GLU A 347 22.72 -22.81 -23.58
CA GLU A 347 23.43 -21.92 -22.63
C GLU A 347 24.92 -22.26 -22.64
N SER A 348 25.62 -21.83 -23.69
CA SER A 348 27.07 -21.76 -23.68
C SER A 348 27.56 -20.74 -24.70
N ALA A 349 27.34 -19.46 -24.39
CA ALA A 349 28.18 -18.32 -24.79
C ALA A 349 27.44 -17.03 -24.49
N LEU A 350 27.70 -16.42 -23.33
CA LEU A 350 27.61 -14.97 -23.09
C LEU A 350 28.29 -14.70 -21.75
N GLY A 351 29.28 -13.80 -21.78
CA GLY A 351 30.15 -13.49 -20.66
C GLY A 351 29.39 -12.97 -19.43
N SER A 352 30.00 -13.22 -18.28
CA SER A 352 29.55 -12.82 -16.95
C SER A 352 29.38 -11.30 -16.82
N SER A 353 28.17 -10.81 -17.11
CA SER A 353 27.62 -9.62 -16.49
C SER A 353 26.30 -10.03 -15.83
N SER A 354 26.29 -10.19 -14.51
CA SER A 354 25.05 -10.40 -13.75
C SER A 354 24.25 -9.10 -13.74
N LEU A 355 23.56 -8.82 -14.84
CA LEU A 355 22.49 -7.83 -14.90
C LEU A 355 21.37 -8.34 -13.97
N SER A 356 21.20 -7.71 -12.81
CA SER A 356 20.06 -7.96 -11.94
C SER A 356 18.78 -7.76 -12.76
N LEU A 357 17.97 -8.81 -12.89
CA LEU A 357 16.66 -8.71 -13.53
C LEU A 357 15.85 -7.62 -12.82
N PRO A 358 15.15 -6.72 -13.55
CA PRO A 358 14.36 -5.67 -12.92
C PRO A 358 13.32 -6.30 -11.99
N ALA A 359 13.08 -5.67 -10.84
CA ALA A 359 12.07 -6.13 -9.90
C ALA A 359 10.72 -6.24 -10.62
N ARG A 360 10.10 -7.42 -10.53
CA ARG A 360 8.79 -7.71 -11.12
C ARG A 360 7.79 -7.94 -10.01
N SER A 361 6.70 -7.19 -10.02
CA SER A 361 5.56 -7.43 -9.15
C SER A 361 4.39 -7.92 -9.99
N TYR A 362 3.68 -8.91 -9.46
CA TYR A 362 2.58 -9.57 -10.13
C TYR A 362 1.35 -9.53 -9.25
N GLY A 363 0.24 -9.09 -9.81
CA GLY A 363 -1.05 -9.13 -9.18
C GLY A 363 -2.04 -9.91 -10.03
N MET A 364 -2.92 -10.65 -9.37
CA MET A 364 -3.98 -11.42 -9.99
C MET A 364 -5.25 -11.19 -9.21
N ALA A 365 -6.40 -11.24 -9.88
CA ALA A 365 -7.70 -11.34 -9.22
C ALA A 365 -8.62 -12.22 -10.07
N TYR A 366 -9.36 -13.10 -9.42
CA TYR A 366 -10.32 -13.96 -10.08
C TYR A 366 -11.61 -13.22 -10.44
N ALA A 367 -12.33 -13.71 -11.45
CA ALA A 367 -13.73 -13.34 -11.64
C ALA A 367 -14.56 -13.79 -10.43
N ARG A 368 -15.79 -13.28 -10.33
CA ARG A 368 -16.69 -13.63 -9.23
C ARG A 368 -18.11 -13.92 -9.71
N THR A 369 -18.83 -14.68 -8.90
CA THR A 369 -20.27 -14.92 -9.05
C THR A 369 -21.01 -14.71 -7.73
N GLY A 370 -22.13 -13.99 -7.77
CA GLY A 370 -23.04 -13.85 -6.63
C GLY A 370 -23.88 -15.11 -6.46
N LEU A 371 -23.68 -15.82 -5.36
CA LEU A 371 -24.43 -17.02 -5.00
C LEU A 371 -25.83 -16.66 -4.51
N LEU A 372 -25.98 -15.73 -3.54
CA LEU A 372 -27.28 -15.30 -3.00
C LEU A 372 -27.23 -13.85 -2.51
N GLY A 373 -28.40 -13.19 -2.47
CA GLY A 373 -28.60 -11.88 -1.86
C GLY A 373 -28.27 -10.65 -2.72
N ASN A 374 -27.64 -10.79 -3.88
CA ASN A 374 -27.59 -9.71 -4.87
C ASN A 374 -29.01 -9.40 -5.40
N PRO A 375 -29.37 -8.11 -5.60
CA PRO A 375 -28.51 -6.92 -5.62
C PRO A 375 -28.49 -6.10 -4.30
N SER A 376 -28.69 -6.71 -3.12
CA SER A 376 -28.88 -5.97 -1.86
C SER A 376 -27.62 -5.28 -1.30
N ASP A 377 -26.43 -5.55 -1.84
CA ASP A 377 -25.16 -4.99 -1.38
C ASP A 377 -25.10 -3.45 -1.52
N GLY A 378 -25.75 -2.89 -2.54
CA GLY A 378 -25.88 -1.44 -2.71
C GLY A 378 -26.93 -0.78 -1.81
N PHE A 379 -27.57 -1.54 -0.91
CA PHE A 379 -28.75 -1.16 -0.12
C PHE A 379 -28.64 -1.54 1.36
N PHE A 380 -27.41 -1.67 1.87
CA PHE A 380 -27.13 -2.12 3.25
C PHE A 380 -27.65 -3.53 3.57
N GLY A 381 -27.69 -4.41 2.56
CA GLY A 381 -28.13 -5.80 2.69
C GLY A 381 -26.99 -6.78 2.96
N LYS A 382 -27.24 -8.04 2.66
CA LYS A 382 -26.32 -9.16 2.86
C LYS A 382 -26.19 -9.95 1.56
N THR A 383 -24.99 -10.44 1.28
CA THR A 383 -24.73 -11.24 0.08
C THR A 383 -23.81 -12.41 0.39
N LEU A 384 -23.91 -13.43 -0.46
CA LEU A 384 -23.01 -14.57 -0.47
C LEU A 384 -22.48 -14.70 -1.90
N ALA A 385 -21.18 -14.67 -2.09
CA ALA A 385 -20.55 -14.75 -3.41
C ALA A 385 -19.31 -15.63 -3.37
N CYS A 386 -18.83 -16.05 -4.54
CA CYS A 386 -17.55 -16.73 -4.66
C CYS A 386 -16.71 -16.24 -5.83
N THR A 387 -15.40 -16.38 -5.69
CA THR A 387 -14.46 -16.22 -6.80
C THR A 387 -14.33 -17.51 -7.59
N ILE A 388 -14.21 -17.37 -8.92
CA ILE A 388 -14.15 -18.48 -9.87
C ILE A 388 -12.80 -18.47 -10.60
N LYS A 389 -12.09 -19.61 -10.58
CA LYS A 389 -10.76 -19.78 -11.16
C LYS A 389 -10.78 -19.81 -12.69
N ASN A 390 -11.94 -20.13 -13.28
CA ASN A 390 -12.14 -20.19 -14.73
C ASN A 390 -11.67 -18.91 -15.44
N PHE A 391 -11.86 -17.76 -14.78
CA PHE A 391 -11.51 -16.46 -15.34
C PHE A 391 -10.75 -15.59 -14.33
N ARG A 392 -9.80 -14.80 -14.82
CA ARG A 392 -8.92 -13.96 -14.02
C ARG A 392 -8.46 -12.73 -14.79
N ALA A 393 -8.15 -11.68 -14.05
CA ALA A 393 -7.36 -10.55 -14.49
C ALA A 393 -5.95 -10.65 -13.90
N GLN A 394 -4.95 -10.28 -14.69
CA GLN A 394 -3.54 -10.32 -14.33
C GLN A 394 -2.90 -8.98 -14.64
N VAL A 395 -2.01 -8.52 -13.76
CA VAL A 395 -1.28 -7.26 -13.89
C VAL A 395 0.17 -7.48 -13.54
N TRP A 396 1.07 -6.94 -14.35
CA TRP A 396 2.52 -6.98 -14.14
C TRP A 396 3.06 -5.57 -14.03
N LEU A 397 3.89 -5.33 -13.02
CA LEU A 397 4.72 -4.13 -12.88
C LEU A 397 6.17 -4.53 -13.06
N VAL A 398 6.84 -3.91 -14.02
CA VAL A 398 8.28 -4.07 -14.23
C VAL A 398 8.94 -2.74 -13.94
N GLU A 399 9.89 -2.70 -13.02
CA GLU A 399 10.64 -1.47 -12.72
C GLU A 399 11.26 -0.89 -14.00
N SER A 400 11.08 0.41 -14.22
CA SER A 400 11.55 1.12 -15.41
C SER A 400 11.90 2.56 -15.09
N GLU A 401 12.72 3.20 -15.92
CA GLU A 401 13.15 4.59 -15.70
C GLU A 401 11.97 5.58 -15.66
N LYS A 402 10.95 5.33 -16.51
CA LYS A 402 9.73 6.14 -16.61
C LYS A 402 8.51 5.32 -16.19
N LEU A 403 7.50 5.99 -15.63
CA LEU A 403 6.19 5.40 -15.43
C LEU A 403 5.49 5.24 -16.79
N CYS A 404 5.24 4.01 -17.20
CA CYS A 404 4.66 3.68 -18.50
C CYS A 404 3.42 2.81 -18.32
N ILE A 405 2.30 3.17 -18.95
CA ILE A 405 1.08 2.35 -18.97
C ILE A 405 0.93 1.78 -20.37
N LYS A 406 1.14 0.46 -20.52
CA LYS A 406 1.12 -0.20 -21.82
C LYS A 406 -0.33 -0.50 -22.25
N PRO A 407 -0.80 0.00 -23.41
CA PRO A 407 -2.11 -0.38 -23.94
C PRO A 407 -2.18 -1.88 -24.22
N HIS A 408 -3.32 -2.50 -23.95
CA HIS A 408 -3.53 -3.89 -24.33
C HIS A 408 -3.76 -3.98 -25.85
N PRO A 409 -3.07 -4.88 -26.58
CA PRO A 409 -3.17 -4.95 -28.04
C PRO A 409 -4.59 -5.25 -28.54
N LEU A 410 -5.38 -6.02 -27.78
CA LEU A 410 -6.75 -6.38 -28.17
C LEU A 410 -7.83 -5.49 -27.55
N PHE A 411 -7.57 -4.92 -26.36
CA PHE A 411 -8.61 -4.26 -25.56
C PHE A 411 -8.43 -2.73 -25.50
N ASP A 412 -7.23 -2.23 -25.82
CA ASP A 412 -6.93 -0.82 -26.00
C ASP A 412 -6.20 -0.57 -27.34
N PRO A 413 -6.69 -1.08 -28.49
CA PRO A 413 -6.04 -0.86 -29.77
C PRO A 413 -6.05 0.63 -30.13
N SER A 414 -4.94 1.11 -30.67
CA SER A 414 -4.80 2.46 -31.23
C SER A 414 -4.54 2.45 -32.74
N GLU A 415 -4.39 1.25 -33.31
CA GLU A 415 -4.18 1.01 -34.73
C GLU A 415 -5.21 -0.02 -35.19
N PHE A 416 -5.81 0.23 -36.37
CA PHE A 416 -6.88 -0.58 -36.93
C PHE A 416 -6.61 -0.84 -38.41
N GLY A 417 -6.96 -2.03 -38.90
CA GLY A 417 -6.76 -2.38 -40.31
C GLY A 417 -7.64 -1.57 -41.26
N SER A 418 -8.82 -1.15 -40.80
CA SER A 418 -9.78 -0.35 -41.56
C SER A 418 -10.78 0.37 -40.64
N MET A 419 -11.60 1.25 -41.22
CA MET A 419 -12.71 1.88 -40.50
C MET A 419 -13.80 0.86 -40.12
N ASN A 420 -14.00 -0.20 -40.91
CA ASN A 420 -14.92 -1.27 -40.54
C ASN A 420 -14.43 -2.00 -39.29
N ASP A 421 -13.13 -2.26 -39.18
CA ASP A 421 -12.55 -2.93 -38.00
C ASP A 421 -12.70 -2.09 -36.73
N LEU A 422 -12.42 -0.78 -36.82
CA LEU A 422 -12.66 0.15 -35.72
C LEU A 422 -14.15 0.17 -35.33
N TYR A 423 -15.07 0.22 -36.30
CA TYR A 423 -16.52 0.19 -36.01
C TYR A 423 -16.93 -1.10 -35.28
N SER A 424 -16.53 -2.27 -35.79
CA SER A 424 -16.89 -3.56 -35.19
C SER A 424 -16.27 -3.76 -33.79
N ILE A 425 -15.00 -3.35 -33.60
CA ILE A 425 -14.34 -3.43 -32.29
C ILE A 425 -14.98 -2.44 -31.31
N ALA A 426 -15.23 -1.19 -31.73
CA ALA A 426 -15.85 -0.19 -30.85
C ALA A 426 -17.27 -0.60 -30.42
N LEU A 427 -18.03 -1.27 -31.30
CA LEU A 427 -19.36 -1.79 -30.96
C LEU A 427 -19.29 -2.92 -29.92
N ARG A 428 -18.31 -3.83 -30.05
CA ARG A 428 -18.18 -5.02 -29.18
C ARG A 428 -17.44 -4.73 -27.87
N GLU A 429 -16.30 -4.06 -27.96
CA GLU A 429 -15.38 -3.80 -26.84
C GLU A 429 -15.62 -2.45 -26.16
N GLY A 430 -16.35 -1.55 -26.82
CA GLY A 430 -16.45 -0.15 -26.45
C GLY A 430 -15.23 0.66 -26.90
N TYR A 431 -15.17 1.91 -26.43
CA TYR A 431 -14.11 2.86 -26.83
C TYR A 431 -12.89 2.85 -25.90
N HIS A 432 -13.03 2.25 -24.71
CA HIS A 432 -11.98 2.25 -23.70
C HIS A 432 -11.91 0.90 -22.99
N GLY A 433 -10.71 0.30 -22.95
CA GLY A 433 -10.44 -0.93 -22.23
C GLY A 433 -9.93 -0.69 -20.81
N GLY A 434 -8.93 -1.47 -20.42
CA GLY A 434 -8.37 -1.44 -19.07
C GLY A 434 -7.42 -0.27 -18.83
N LEU A 435 -6.95 0.40 -19.88
CA LEU A 435 -5.99 1.51 -19.76
C LEU A 435 -6.46 2.59 -18.78
N ARG A 436 -7.73 3.00 -18.87
CA ARG A 436 -8.33 4.00 -17.97
C ARG A 436 -8.40 3.51 -16.52
N LEU A 437 -8.64 2.22 -16.31
CA LEU A 437 -8.70 1.61 -14.97
C LEU A 437 -7.29 1.60 -14.36
N LEU A 438 -6.26 1.30 -15.15
CA LEU A 438 -4.88 1.35 -14.67
C LEU A 438 -4.48 2.77 -14.23
N MET A 439 -4.80 3.78 -15.05
CA MET A 439 -4.56 5.20 -14.73
C MET A 439 -5.29 5.64 -13.47
N ALA A 440 -6.60 5.39 -13.40
CA ALA A 440 -7.44 5.76 -12.26
C ALA A 440 -6.97 5.06 -10.97
N THR A 441 -6.62 3.78 -11.05
CA THR A 441 -6.08 3.02 -9.92
C THR A 441 -4.75 3.60 -9.44
N CYS A 442 -3.81 3.92 -10.33
CA CYS A 442 -2.53 4.53 -9.95
C CYS A 442 -2.75 5.89 -9.26
N LYS A 443 -3.65 6.73 -9.80
CA LYS A 443 -4.02 8.03 -9.20
C LYS A 443 -4.60 7.84 -7.80
N ARG A 444 -5.63 7.00 -7.66
CA ARG A 444 -6.29 6.75 -6.37
C ARG A 444 -5.33 6.09 -5.38
N PHE A 445 -4.48 5.17 -5.82
CA PHE A 445 -3.49 4.51 -4.95
C PHE A 445 -2.51 5.52 -4.37
N PHE A 446 -1.97 6.42 -5.20
CA PHE A 446 -1.11 7.49 -4.73
C PHE A 446 -1.84 8.40 -3.73
N GLN A 447 -3.09 8.75 -4.01
CA GLN A 447 -3.93 9.54 -3.09
C GLN A 447 -4.19 8.83 -1.76
N LEU A 448 -4.51 7.53 -1.79
CA LEU A 448 -4.70 6.69 -0.62
C LEU A 448 -3.44 6.65 0.25
N CYS A 449 -2.27 6.49 -0.37
CA CYS A 449 -0.99 6.51 0.34
C CYS A 449 -0.77 7.87 1.02
N MET A 450 -1.00 8.97 0.31
CA MET A 450 -0.90 10.32 0.88
C MET A 450 -1.88 10.56 2.04
N GLU A 451 -3.10 10.02 1.96
CA GLU A 451 -4.14 10.14 3.00
C GLU A 451 -3.81 9.32 4.25
N ASN A 452 -3.13 8.19 4.07
CA ASN A 452 -2.70 7.30 5.15
C ASN A 452 -1.28 7.61 5.66
N SER A 453 -0.72 8.77 5.30
CA SER A 453 0.65 9.15 5.69
C SER A 453 1.68 8.09 5.28
N ILE A 454 1.63 7.64 4.03
CA ILE A 454 2.58 6.70 3.43
C ILE A 454 3.34 7.46 2.33
N ALA A 455 4.66 7.60 2.48
CA ALA A 455 5.53 8.18 1.46
C ALA A 455 6.07 7.08 0.54
N LEU A 456 5.71 7.15 -0.73
CA LEU A 456 6.13 6.17 -1.73
C LEU A 456 7.50 6.56 -2.31
N PRO A 457 8.47 5.62 -2.40
CA PRO A 457 9.74 5.91 -3.06
C PRO A 457 9.53 6.27 -4.55
N ARG A 458 10.43 7.08 -5.12
CA ARG A 458 10.52 7.43 -6.56
C ARG A 458 10.94 6.23 -7.40
N ARG A 459 10.09 5.22 -7.43
CA ARG A 459 10.23 4.01 -8.24
C ARG A 459 9.20 4.01 -9.33
N ASN A 460 9.68 4.11 -10.56
CA ASN A 460 8.85 4.07 -11.75
C ASN A 460 8.70 2.62 -12.24
N PHE A 461 7.62 2.37 -12.96
CA PHE A 461 7.33 1.04 -13.50
C PHE A 461 6.60 1.12 -14.83
N THR A 462 6.72 0.06 -15.61
CA THR A 462 5.87 -0.23 -16.74
C THR A 462 4.78 -1.19 -16.29
N VAL A 463 3.53 -0.77 -16.38
CA VAL A 463 2.35 -1.59 -16.10
C VAL A 463 1.77 -2.15 -17.39
N SER A 464 1.45 -3.44 -17.35
CA SER A 464 0.65 -4.14 -18.38
C SER A 464 -0.36 -5.04 -17.70
N TYR A 465 -1.47 -5.32 -18.38
CA TYR A 465 -2.50 -6.21 -17.88
C TYR A 465 -2.96 -7.20 -18.96
N ASP A 466 -3.58 -8.28 -18.53
CA ASP A 466 -4.29 -9.23 -19.39
C ASP A 466 -5.51 -9.78 -18.64
N THR A 467 -6.53 -10.24 -19.36
CA THR A 467 -7.74 -10.82 -18.77
C THR A 467 -8.46 -11.74 -19.74
N ASN A 468 -8.93 -12.87 -19.21
CA ASN A 468 -9.85 -13.76 -19.93
C ASN A 468 -11.28 -13.67 -19.39
N ILE A 469 -11.59 -12.71 -18.52
CA ILE A 469 -12.94 -12.49 -17.98
C ILE A 469 -13.84 -11.95 -19.10
N PRO A 470 -14.92 -12.66 -19.48
CA PRO A 470 -15.79 -12.19 -20.55
C PRO A 470 -16.44 -10.84 -20.18
N ARG A 471 -16.56 -9.95 -21.16
CA ARG A 471 -17.16 -8.63 -20.96
C ARG A 471 -18.67 -8.73 -20.84
N GLN A 472 -19.25 -7.80 -20.08
CA GLN A 472 -20.70 -7.56 -19.99
C GLN A 472 -21.57 -8.76 -19.55
N VAL A 473 -20.97 -9.85 -19.06
CA VAL A 473 -21.69 -11.02 -18.53
C VAL A 473 -21.85 -11.00 -17.01
N GLY A 474 -21.59 -9.85 -16.39
CA GLY A 474 -21.74 -9.68 -14.95
C GLY A 474 -20.81 -10.55 -14.11
N LEU A 475 -19.57 -10.78 -14.56
CA LEU A 475 -18.50 -11.54 -13.84
C LEU A 475 -17.39 -10.64 -13.24
N SER A 476 -17.57 -9.32 -13.24
CA SER A 476 -16.71 -8.31 -12.59
C SER A 476 -15.28 -8.20 -13.11
N GLY A 477 -15.13 -8.12 -14.43
CA GLY A 477 -13.83 -7.95 -15.07
C GLY A 477 -13.12 -6.63 -14.71
N SER A 478 -13.86 -5.52 -14.57
CA SER A 478 -13.27 -4.21 -14.26
C SER A 478 -12.68 -4.17 -12.84
N SER A 479 -13.45 -4.56 -11.82
CA SER A 479 -12.98 -4.61 -10.45
C SER A 479 -11.87 -5.67 -10.26
N ALA A 480 -11.85 -6.74 -11.06
CA ALA A 480 -10.74 -7.70 -11.08
C ALA A 480 -9.43 -7.03 -11.53
N ILE A 481 -9.44 -6.23 -12.61
CA ILE A 481 -8.24 -5.51 -13.07
C ILE A 481 -7.75 -4.54 -12.01
N VAL A 482 -8.65 -3.78 -11.38
CA VAL A 482 -8.31 -2.83 -10.32
C VAL A 482 -7.74 -3.55 -9.09
N THR A 483 -8.36 -4.66 -8.68
CA THR A 483 -7.88 -5.49 -7.54
C THR A 483 -6.52 -6.11 -7.82
N ALA A 484 -6.31 -6.64 -9.04
CA ALA A 484 -5.02 -7.17 -9.47
C ALA A 484 -3.93 -6.08 -9.45
N LEU A 485 -4.23 -4.87 -9.95
CA LEU A 485 -3.28 -3.75 -9.91
C LEU A 485 -3.01 -3.27 -8.48
N LEU A 486 -4.02 -3.21 -7.59
CA LEU A 486 -3.80 -2.90 -6.17
C LEU A 486 -2.80 -3.88 -5.54
N ARG A 487 -3.00 -5.18 -5.74
CA ARG A 487 -2.08 -6.23 -5.24
C ARG A 487 -0.67 -6.05 -5.80
N ALA A 488 -0.55 -5.79 -7.10
CA ALA A 488 0.74 -5.57 -7.74
C ALA A 488 1.45 -4.32 -7.20
N LEU A 489 0.72 -3.21 -6.98
CA LEU A 489 1.26 -1.97 -6.40
C LEU A 489 1.68 -2.14 -4.94
N MET A 490 0.87 -2.83 -4.13
CA MET A 490 1.23 -3.15 -2.74
C MET A 490 2.53 -3.95 -2.70
N LEU A 491 2.65 -5.00 -3.52
CA LEU A 491 3.89 -5.77 -3.63
C LEU A 491 5.07 -4.93 -4.13
N PHE A 492 4.87 -4.11 -5.17
CA PHE A 492 5.92 -3.28 -5.76
C PHE A 492 6.51 -2.28 -4.77
N TYR A 493 5.67 -1.68 -3.94
CA TYR A 493 6.07 -0.72 -2.92
C TYR A 493 6.34 -1.35 -1.54
N GLY A 494 6.22 -2.67 -1.38
CA GLY A 494 6.44 -3.33 -0.08
C GLY A 494 5.42 -2.94 1.00
N LEU A 495 4.17 -2.71 0.59
CA LEU A 495 3.03 -2.49 1.47
C LEU A 495 2.34 -3.82 1.82
N THR A 496 1.78 -3.86 3.03
CA THR A 496 1.08 -5.03 3.57
C THR A 496 -0.32 -4.65 4.05
N ASP A 497 -1.09 -5.64 4.52
CA ASP A 497 -2.38 -5.39 5.15
C ASP A 497 -2.27 -4.54 6.43
N ALA A 498 -1.09 -4.38 7.03
CA ALA A 498 -0.86 -3.44 8.12
C ALA A 498 -0.84 -1.97 7.64
N ASP A 499 -0.45 -1.74 6.38
CA ASP A 499 -0.40 -0.41 5.78
C ASP A 499 -1.76 -0.07 5.12
N ILE A 500 -2.37 -1.05 4.45
CA ILE A 500 -3.69 -0.93 3.83
C ILE A 500 -4.57 -2.11 4.29
N PRO A 501 -5.33 -1.95 5.39
CA PRO A 501 -6.16 -3.01 5.98
C PRO A 501 -7.04 -3.71 4.97
N LYS A 502 -7.00 -5.05 4.97
CA LYS A 502 -7.78 -5.90 4.06
C LYS A 502 -9.29 -5.54 4.01
N PRO A 503 -9.97 -5.23 5.13
CA PRO A 503 -11.37 -4.81 5.09
C PRO A 503 -11.63 -3.49 4.33
N LEU A 504 -10.62 -2.63 4.19
CA LEU A 504 -10.73 -1.33 3.50
C LEU A 504 -10.35 -1.41 2.01
N GLN A 505 -9.64 -2.47 1.58
CA GLN A 505 -9.25 -2.66 0.19
C GLN A 505 -10.46 -2.69 -0.78
N PRO A 506 -11.60 -3.34 -0.46
CA PRO A 506 -12.79 -3.31 -1.31
C PRO A 506 -13.34 -1.89 -1.53
N ALA A 507 -13.33 -1.05 -0.49
CA ALA A 507 -13.76 0.35 -0.58
C ALA A 507 -12.82 1.17 -1.48
N PHE A 508 -11.51 0.90 -1.43
CA PHE A 508 -10.56 1.49 -2.38
C PHE A 508 -10.91 1.11 -3.83
N VAL A 509 -11.10 -0.17 -4.12
CA VAL A 509 -11.46 -0.65 -5.48
C VAL A 509 -12.79 -0.02 -5.94
N LEU A 510 -13.76 0.15 -5.03
CA LEU A 510 -15.01 0.87 -5.31
C LEU A 510 -14.77 2.34 -5.66
N SER A 511 -13.92 3.04 -4.92
CA SER A 511 -13.62 4.45 -5.17
C SER A 511 -13.04 4.69 -6.57
N VAL A 512 -12.22 3.77 -7.09
CA VAL A 512 -11.68 3.86 -8.46
C VAL A 512 -12.82 3.86 -9.48
N GLU A 513 -13.79 2.96 -9.34
CA GLU A 513 -14.90 2.86 -10.29
C GLU A 513 -15.93 3.99 -10.11
N MET A 514 -16.27 4.36 -8.88
CA MET A 514 -17.29 5.37 -8.62
C MET A 514 -16.77 6.80 -8.82
N GLU A 515 -15.63 7.15 -8.24
CA GLU A 515 -15.15 8.54 -8.17
C GLU A 515 -14.40 8.96 -9.44
N GLU A 516 -13.60 8.05 -10.02
CA GLU A 516 -12.80 8.37 -11.22
C GLU A 516 -13.52 8.03 -12.52
N MET A 517 -14.30 6.93 -12.52
CA MET A 517 -14.93 6.42 -13.74
C MET A 517 -16.43 6.75 -13.83
N GLY A 518 -17.05 7.25 -12.76
CA GLY A 518 -18.48 7.53 -12.71
C GLY A 518 -19.36 6.29 -12.84
N ILE A 519 -18.81 5.11 -12.56
CA ILE A 519 -19.52 3.82 -12.70
C ILE A 519 -20.27 3.54 -11.41
N GLN A 520 -21.60 3.46 -11.49
CA GLN A 520 -22.42 3.04 -10.37
C GLN A 520 -22.26 1.52 -10.13
N ALA A 521 -21.81 1.14 -8.94
CA ALA A 521 -21.62 -0.26 -8.58
C ALA A 521 -21.67 -0.46 -7.05
N GLY A 522 -21.89 -1.71 -6.60
CA GLY A 522 -22.01 -2.09 -5.18
C GLY A 522 -20.81 -2.88 -4.67
N LEU A 523 -20.62 -3.04 -3.36
CA LEU A 523 -19.37 -3.56 -2.79
C LEU A 523 -19.09 -5.05 -3.05
N GLN A 524 -20.11 -5.87 -3.31
CA GLN A 524 -20.01 -7.33 -3.33
C GLN A 524 -18.83 -7.85 -4.16
N ASP A 525 -18.70 -7.35 -5.38
CA ASP A 525 -17.71 -7.79 -6.38
C ASP A 525 -16.28 -7.71 -5.85
N ARG A 526 -16.00 -6.65 -5.10
CA ARG A 526 -14.66 -6.26 -4.68
C ARG A 526 -14.29 -6.95 -3.39
N VAL A 527 -15.26 -7.10 -2.50
CA VAL A 527 -15.06 -7.84 -1.24
C VAL A 527 -14.69 -9.28 -1.55
N VAL A 528 -15.49 -9.98 -2.37
CA VAL A 528 -15.20 -11.37 -2.71
C VAL A 528 -13.88 -11.52 -3.49
N GLN A 529 -13.52 -10.55 -4.35
CA GLN A 529 -12.24 -10.56 -5.06
C GLN A 529 -11.03 -10.30 -4.14
N CYS A 530 -11.16 -9.44 -3.13
CA CYS A 530 -10.11 -9.19 -2.14
C CYS A 530 -9.91 -10.38 -1.19
N TYR A 531 -11.00 -11.03 -0.78
CA TYR A 531 -10.98 -12.12 0.19
C TYR A 531 -10.72 -13.50 -0.42
N GLU A 532 -11.15 -13.71 -1.67
CA GLU A 532 -11.14 -14.98 -2.39
C GLU A 532 -11.95 -16.11 -1.72
N GLY A 533 -12.09 -17.24 -2.39
CA GLY A 533 -12.96 -18.34 -1.97
C GLY A 533 -14.46 -18.02 -2.05
N VAL A 534 -15.21 -18.44 -1.03
CA VAL A 534 -16.64 -18.14 -0.84
C VAL A 534 -16.78 -17.20 0.36
N VAL A 535 -17.46 -16.08 0.18
CA VAL A 535 -17.52 -15.02 1.20
C VAL A 535 -18.97 -14.65 1.45
N TYR A 536 -19.38 -14.75 2.72
CA TYR A 536 -20.58 -14.14 3.23
C TYR A 536 -20.27 -12.70 3.66
N MET A 537 -21.13 -11.77 3.29
CA MET A 537 -20.88 -10.35 3.42
C MET A 537 -22.13 -9.67 3.98
N ASP A 538 -21.95 -8.96 5.09
CA ASP A 538 -22.97 -8.13 5.73
C ASP A 538 -22.58 -6.65 5.58
N PHE A 539 -23.40 -5.91 4.84
CA PHE A 539 -23.24 -4.48 4.58
C PHE A 539 -24.21 -3.62 5.40
N SER A 540 -24.76 -4.16 6.49
CA SER A 540 -25.70 -3.44 7.34
C SER A 540 -25.17 -2.05 7.72
N LYS A 541 -26.09 -1.09 7.72
CA LYS A 541 -25.75 0.31 7.90
C LYS A 541 -24.98 0.57 9.19
N ASP A 542 -25.35 -0.11 10.28
CA ASP A 542 -24.68 0.01 11.57
C ASP A 542 -23.20 -0.40 11.51
N LEU A 543 -22.86 -1.47 10.79
CA LEU A 543 -21.46 -1.89 10.59
C LEU A 543 -20.72 -0.89 9.72
N MET A 544 -21.32 -0.48 8.60
CA MET A 544 -20.72 0.46 7.66
C MET A 544 -20.44 1.82 8.31
N ASP A 545 -21.37 2.34 9.12
CA ASP A 545 -21.24 3.63 9.80
C ASP A 545 -20.23 3.55 10.96
N ARG A 546 -20.16 2.42 11.68
CA ARG A 546 -19.25 2.21 12.82
C ARG A 546 -17.81 1.95 12.38
N ASP A 547 -17.61 1.02 11.43
CA ASP A 547 -16.29 0.48 11.10
C ASP A 547 -15.75 1.02 9.75
N GLY A 548 -16.60 1.68 8.95
CA GLY A 548 -16.26 2.10 7.59
C GLY A 548 -16.27 0.96 6.57
N HIS A 549 -16.59 -0.27 7.01
CA HIS A 549 -16.69 -1.46 6.17
C HIS A 549 -17.72 -2.45 6.74
N GLY A 550 -18.05 -3.48 5.95
CA GLY A 550 -18.97 -4.54 6.36
C GLY A 550 -18.28 -5.66 7.14
N MET A 551 -19.06 -6.65 7.58
CA MET A 551 -18.52 -7.90 8.10
C MET A 551 -18.35 -8.91 6.96
N TYR A 552 -17.16 -9.47 6.83
CA TYR A 552 -16.80 -10.38 5.74
C TYR A 552 -16.29 -11.70 6.31
N GLU A 553 -17.01 -12.80 6.04
CA GLU A 553 -16.72 -14.12 6.56
C GLU A 553 -16.45 -15.09 5.42
N VAL A 554 -15.27 -15.73 5.42
CA VAL A 554 -14.92 -16.77 4.44
C VAL A 554 -15.56 -18.09 4.84
N VAL A 555 -16.36 -18.67 3.94
CA VAL A 555 -16.96 -20.00 4.10
C VAL A 555 -15.94 -21.05 3.62
N PRO A 556 -15.58 -22.06 4.45
CA PRO A 556 -14.59 -23.05 4.08
C PRO A 556 -14.98 -23.85 2.83
N ARG A 557 -14.01 -24.10 1.94
CA ARG A 557 -14.20 -24.83 0.68
C ARG A 557 -14.86 -26.21 0.85
N SER A 558 -14.68 -26.86 1.99
CA SER A 558 -15.26 -28.18 2.31
C SER A 558 -16.79 -28.21 2.28
N TYR A 559 -17.45 -27.06 2.51
CA TYR A 559 -18.91 -26.95 2.50
C TYR A 559 -19.48 -26.69 1.10
N ILE A 560 -18.63 -26.44 0.11
CA ILE A 560 -19.10 -25.98 -1.20
C ILE A 560 -19.16 -27.16 -2.17
N PRO A 561 -20.33 -27.50 -2.74
CA PRO A 561 -20.46 -28.61 -3.66
C PRO A 561 -19.80 -28.29 -5.01
N ASP A 562 -19.40 -29.34 -5.73
CA ASP A 562 -18.86 -29.29 -7.08
C ASP A 562 -19.94 -29.38 -8.18
N ARG A 563 -21.16 -28.96 -7.85
CA ARG A 563 -22.36 -29.03 -8.71
C ARG A 563 -22.77 -27.68 -9.33
N PHE A 564 -21.96 -26.65 -9.12
CA PHE A 564 -22.22 -25.34 -9.71
C PHE A 564 -21.69 -25.25 -11.14
N PHE A 565 -22.40 -24.49 -11.97
CA PHE A 565 -21.99 -24.15 -13.33
C PHE A 565 -22.35 -22.71 -13.67
N ILE A 566 -21.68 -22.18 -14.69
CA ILE A 566 -21.99 -20.88 -15.29
C ILE A 566 -22.33 -21.09 -16.75
N ALA A 567 -23.37 -20.42 -17.21
CA ALA A 567 -23.68 -20.30 -18.63
C ALA A 567 -23.84 -18.82 -19.01
N TYR A 568 -23.32 -18.42 -20.17
CA TYR A 568 -23.40 -17.03 -20.64
C TYR A 568 -23.43 -16.96 -22.15
N ARG A 569 -23.94 -15.86 -22.71
CA ARG A 569 -23.91 -15.63 -24.16
C ARG A 569 -22.59 -14.98 -24.56
N ALA A 570 -21.98 -15.47 -25.64
CA ALA A 570 -20.71 -14.95 -26.13
C ALA A 570 -20.83 -13.52 -26.70
N ASP A 571 -22.00 -13.16 -27.24
CA ASP A 571 -22.31 -11.84 -27.78
C ASP A 571 -23.58 -11.31 -27.10
N PRO A 572 -23.47 -10.69 -25.91
CA PRO A 572 -24.61 -10.13 -25.23
C PRO A 572 -25.15 -8.94 -26.05
N SER A 573 -26.36 -9.09 -26.60
CA SER A 573 -27.06 -7.99 -27.25
C SER A 573 -27.20 -6.79 -26.29
N ASP A 574 -26.99 -5.58 -26.80
CA ASP A 574 -26.97 -4.27 -26.11
C ASP A 574 -28.33 -3.86 -25.47
N SER A 575 -29.12 -4.82 -24.95
CA SER A 575 -30.42 -4.60 -24.31
C SER A 575 -30.32 -4.00 -22.90
N GLY A 576 -29.11 -3.73 -22.42
CA GLY A 576 -28.82 -3.21 -21.06
C GLY A 576 -29.10 -1.71 -20.84
N LYS A 577 -29.63 -0.98 -21.83
CA LYS A 577 -29.97 0.45 -21.71
C LYS A 577 -31.37 0.72 -21.14
N ILE A 578 -32.06 -0.29 -20.60
CA ILE A 578 -33.30 -0.06 -19.86
C ILE A 578 -32.92 0.25 -18.40
N HIS A 579 -32.86 1.54 -18.09
CA HIS A 579 -32.56 2.02 -16.74
C HIS A 579 -33.64 1.55 -15.74
N SER A 580 -33.22 0.83 -14.70
CA SER A 580 -34.11 0.52 -13.56
C SER A 580 -34.17 1.72 -12.61
N ASN A 581 -35.35 2.09 -12.12
CA ASN A 581 -35.53 3.13 -11.10
C ASN A 581 -35.43 2.61 -9.65
N VAL A 582 -35.02 1.35 -9.44
CA VAL A 582 -34.98 0.68 -8.12
C VAL A 582 -34.17 1.47 -7.10
N LYS A 583 -33.01 2.02 -7.48
CA LYS A 583 -32.18 2.83 -6.56
C LYS A 583 -32.87 4.12 -6.16
N GLN A 584 -33.54 4.78 -7.10
CA GLN A 584 -34.32 5.99 -6.81
C GLN A 584 -35.46 5.69 -5.85
N ARG A 585 -36.27 4.66 -6.15
CA ARG A 585 -37.38 4.21 -5.29
C ARG A 585 -36.93 3.87 -3.86
N TRP A 586 -35.77 3.24 -3.71
CA TRP A 586 -35.17 3.01 -2.40
C TRP A 586 -34.85 4.32 -1.65
N LEU A 587 -34.22 5.28 -2.33
CA LEU A 587 -33.90 6.59 -1.73
C LEU A 587 -35.17 7.37 -1.33
N GLU A 588 -36.26 7.14 -2.05
CA GLU A 588 -37.60 7.69 -1.75
C GLU A 588 -38.34 6.92 -0.65
N GLY A 589 -37.77 5.82 -0.13
CA GLY A 589 -38.37 5.03 0.95
C GLY A 589 -39.54 4.14 0.50
N ASP A 590 -39.52 3.66 -0.75
CA ASP A 590 -40.53 2.72 -1.26
C ASP A 590 -40.52 1.40 -0.47
N THR A 591 -41.62 1.12 0.24
CA THR A 591 -41.78 -0.07 1.09
C THR A 591 -41.58 -1.37 0.33
N GLN A 592 -42.06 -1.48 -0.92
CA GLN A 592 -41.91 -2.69 -1.73
C GLN A 592 -40.44 -2.98 -2.02
N VAL A 593 -39.67 -1.94 -2.37
CA VAL A 593 -38.23 -2.07 -2.61
C VAL A 593 -37.51 -2.40 -1.31
N MET A 594 -37.88 -1.74 -0.20
CA MET A 594 -37.26 -1.99 1.09
C MET A 594 -37.44 -3.43 1.57
N GLU A 595 -38.67 -3.95 1.51
CA GLU A 595 -38.98 -5.34 1.84
C GLU A 595 -38.28 -6.33 0.91
N ALA A 596 -38.17 -6.02 -0.38
CA ALA A 596 -37.46 -6.86 -1.34
C ALA A 596 -35.97 -6.95 -1.00
N MET A 597 -35.31 -5.84 -0.66
CA MET A 597 -33.89 -5.86 -0.24
C MET A 597 -33.67 -6.61 1.07
N ALA A 598 -34.59 -6.49 2.03
CA ALA A 598 -34.55 -7.28 3.26
C ALA A 598 -34.70 -8.79 2.98
N LYS A 599 -35.59 -9.18 2.05
CA LYS A 599 -35.74 -10.57 1.59
C LYS A 599 -34.48 -11.08 0.87
N PHE A 600 -33.87 -10.26 0.01
CA PHE A 600 -32.60 -10.61 -0.61
C PHE A 600 -31.51 -10.89 0.44
N ALA A 601 -31.38 -10.02 1.44
CA ALA A 601 -30.43 -10.20 2.52
C ALA A 601 -30.68 -11.49 3.31
N SER A 602 -31.96 -11.83 3.60
CA SER A 602 -32.29 -13.07 4.31
C SER A 602 -31.99 -14.34 3.50
N PHE A 603 -32.06 -14.28 2.17
CA PHE A 603 -31.62 -15.40 1.32
C PHE A 603 -30.12 -15.67 1.45
N ALA A 604 -29.29 -14.63 1.58
CA ALA A 604 -27.85 -14.83 1.78
C ALA A 604 -27.54 -15.47 3.14
N GLU A 605 -28.21 -15.03 4.20
CA GLU A 605 -28.06 -15.57 5.56
C GLU A 605 -28.48 -17.03 5.65
N ARG A 606 -29.71 -17.35 5.21
CA ARG A 606 -30.22 -18.73 5.17
C ARG A 606 -29.41 -19.61 4.21
N GLY A 607 -28.91 -19.03 3.12
CA GLY A 607 -28.06 -19.73 2.17
C GLY A 607 -26.70 -20.11 2.75
N ARG A 608 -26.10 -19.23 3.56
CA ARG A 608 -24.89 -19.55 4.33
C ARG A 608 -25.14 -20.72 5.26
N GLU A 609 -26.24 -20.68 6.02
CA GLU A 609 -26.62 -21.78 6.93
C GLU A 609 -26.83 -23.10 6.18
N ALA A 610 -27.53 -23.07 5.04
CA ALA A 610 -27.77 -24.24 4.20
C ALA A 610 -26.47 -24.85 3.65
N LEU A 611 -25.48 -24.05 3.24
CA LEU A 611 -24.17 -24.57 2.85
C LEU A 611 -23.44 -25.22 4.03
N LEU A 612 -23.47 -24.59 5.21
CA LEU A 612 -22.80 -25.10 6.40
C LEU A 612 -23.43 -26.39 6.94
N SER A 613 -24.74 -26.57 6.76
CA SER A 613 -25.46 -27.81 7.10
C SER A 613 -25.43 -28.88 6.00
N GLY A 614 -25.00 -28.52 4.78
CA GLY A 614 -25.02 -29.41 3.61
C GLY A 614 -26.40 -29.58 2.97
N ASP A 615 -27.37 -28.73 3.31
CA ASP A 615 -28.74 -28.75 2.77
C ASP A 615 -28.81 -28.02 1.42
N LEU A 616 -28.45 -28.74 0.35
CA LEU A 616 -28.42 -28.18 -0.99
C LEU A 616 -29.81 -27.98 -1.61
N ASP A 617 -30.83 -28.66 -1.10
CA ASP A 617 -32.20 -28.51 -1.58
C ASP A 617 -32.73 -27.13 -1.16
N VAL A 618 -32.57 -26.78 0.13
CA VAL A 618 -32.90 -25.44 0.63
C VAL A 618 -32.07 -24.37 -0.08
N PHE A 619 -30.79 -24.63 -0.35
CA PHE A 619 -29.95 -23.68 -1.09
C PHE A 619 -30.46 -23.43 -2.52
N GLY A 620 -30.82 -24.50 -3.24
CA GLY A 620 -31.40 -24.42 -4.59
C GLY A 620 -32.74 -23.67 -4.61
N ASP A 621 -33.60 -23.92 -3.62
CA ASP A 621 -34.87 -23.20 -3.47
C ASP A 621 -34.64 -21.70 -3.25
N LEU A 622 -33.65 -21.34 -2.43
CA LEU A 622 -33.26 -19.94 -2.20
C LEU A 622 -32.71 -19.28 -3.47
N MET A 623 -31.92 -20.00 -4.28
CA MET A 623 -31.44 -19.48 -5.57
C MET A 623 -32.61 -19.18 -6.51
N THR A 624 -33.58 -20.08 -6.59
CA THR A 624 -34.78 -19.91 -7.41
C THR A 624 -35.60 -18.71 -6.93
N GLN A 625 -35.85 -18.60 -5.62
CA GLN A 625 -36.57 -17.46 -5.02
C GLN A 625 -35.83 -16.13 -5.24
N ASN A 626 -34.50 -16.13 -5.18
CA ASN A 626 -33.69 -14.94 -5.45
C ASN A 626 -33.90 -14.46 -6.90
N PHE A 627 -33.92 -15.36 -7.88
CA PHE A 627 -34.21 -14.99 -9.27
C PHE A 627 -35.63 -14.47 -9.45
N GLU A 628 -36.63 -15.17 -8.92
CA GLU A 628 -38.04 -14.77 -9.07
C GLU A 628 -38.34 -13.42 -8.41
N LEU A 629 -37.78 -13.16 -7.22
CA LEU A 629 -37.91 -11.86 -6.56
C LEU A 629 -37.27 -10.74 -7.41
N ARG A 630 -36.11 -11.01 -8.02
CA ARG A 630 -35.46 -10.06 -8.92
C ARG A 630 -36.28 -9.78 -10.16
N ARG A 631 -36.81 -10.82 -10.79
CA ARG A 631 -37.70 -10.71 -11.96
C ARG A 631 -38.94 -9.88 -11.64
N ALA A 632 -39.57 -10.13 -10.51
CA ALA A 632 -40.73 -9.36 -10.04
C ALA A 632 -40.37 -7.88 -9.78
N LEU A 633 -39.21 -7.60 -9.19
CA LEU A 633 -38.79 -6.24 -8.84
C LEU A 633 -38.35 -5.40 -10.04
N TYR A 634 -37.61 -6.00 -10.98
CA TYR A 634 -37.00 -5.30 -12.12
C TYR A 634 -37.84 -5.38 -13.41
N SER A 635 -38.83 -6.29 -13.49
CA SER A 635 -39.60 -6.66 -14.68
C SER A 635 -38.80 -7.38 -15.78
N ASP A 636 -39.52 -8.14 -16.61
CA ASP A 636 -38.96 -8.90 -17.72
C ASP A 636 -38.25 -8.02 -18.76
N ALA A 637 -38.69 -6.77 -18.91
CA ALA A 637 -38.05 -5.81 -19.82
C ALA A 637 -36.60 -5.52 -19.40
N VAL A 638 -36.34 -5.33 -18.11
CA VAL A 638 -34.98 -5.06 -17.60
C VAL A 638 -34.16 -6.34 -17.47
N VAL A 639 -34.80 -7.45 -17.06
CA VAL A 639 -34.14 -8.76 -16.96
C VAL A 639 -33.70 -9.27 -18.33
N GLY A 640 -34.51 -9.03 -19.36
CA GLY A 640 -34.25 -9.39 -20.75
C GLY A 640 -34.57 -10.85 -21.06
N GLN A 641 -35.33 -11.07 -22.13
CA GLN A 641 -35.76 -12.41 -22.57
C GLN A 641 -34.59 -13.41 -22.75
N PRO A 642 -33.45 -13.05 -23.38
CA PRO A 642 -32.36 -14.00 -23.56
C PRO A 642 -31.78 -14.54 -22.24
N ASN A 643 -31.85 -13.76 -21.16
CA ASN A 643 -31.38 -14.20 -19.85
C ASN A 643 -32.41 -15.12 -19.18
N ILE A 644 -33.71 -14.87 -19.40
CA ILE A 644 -34.80 -15.74 -18.94
C ILE A 644 -34.70 -17.10 -19.64
N ASP A 645 -34.46 -17.11 -20.95
CA ASP A 645 -34.30 -18.34 -21.73
C ASP A 645 -33.18 -19.23 -21.19
N MET A 646 -32.04 -18.64 -20.79
CA MET A 646 -30.94 -19.38 -20.14
C MET A 646 -31.38 -20.03 -18.82
N VAL A 647 -32.15 -19.31 -17.99
CA VAL A 647 -32.68 -19.85 -16.73
C VAL A 647 -33.64 -21.01 -17.00
N GLU A 648 -34.51 -20.88 -18.00
CA GLU A 648 -35.46 -21.93 -18.38
C GLU A 648 -34.79 -23.17 -18.98
N ILE A 649 -33.68 -23.02 -19.72
CA ILE A 649 -32.82 -24.15 -20.11
C ILE A 649 -32.37 -24.92 -18.87
N GLY A 650 -31.77 -24.25 -17.87
CA GLY A 650 -31.31 -24.92 -16.65
C GLY A 650 -32.44 -25.62 -15.88
N ARG A 651 -33.61 -24.99 -15.79
CA ARG A 651 -34.81 -25.55 -15.12
C ARG A 651 -35.31 -26.83 -15.77
N ARG A 652 -35.25 -26.96 -17.10
CA ARG A 652 -35.62 -28.20 -17.82
C ARG A 652 -34.80 -29.42 -17.39
N HIS A 653 -33.59 -29.20 -16.88
CA HIS A 653 -32.71 -30.24 -16.33
C HIS A 653 -32.75 -30.31 -14.79
N GLY A 654 -33.75 -29.68 -14.15
CA GLY A 654 -33.93 -29.69 -12.70
C GLY A 654 -32.93 -28.82 -11.93
N CYS A 655 -32.25 -27.88 -12.59
CA CYS A 655 -31.27 -27.01 -11.93
C CYS A 655 -31.93 -25.76 -11.34
N ALA A 656 -31.49 -25.35 -10.15
CA ALA A 656 -31.79 -24.04 -9.61
C ALA A 656 -30.87 -23.00 -10.27
N CYS A 657 -31.44 -21.98 -10.91
CA CYS A 657 -30.68 -21.00 -11.69
C CYS A 657 -31.03 -19.56 -11.30
N LYS A 658 -30.04 -18.68 -11.34
CA LYS A 658 -30.19 -17.25 -11.06
C LYS A 658 -29.06 -16.42 -11.70
N PHE A 659 -29.10 -15.11 -11.53
CA PHE A 659 -28.04 -14.23 -12.05
C PHE A 659 -26.83 -14.11 -11.11
N PRO A 660 -25.61 -14.30 -11.61
CA PRO A 660 -24.38 -14.12 -10.86
C PRO A 660 -24.05 -12.63 -10.63
N GLY A 661 -24.62 -11.73 -11.44
CA GLY A 661 -24.36 -10.29 -11.43
C GLY A 661 -25.55 -9.47 -11.96
N SER A 662 -25.29 -8.43 -12.75
CA SER A 662 -26.31 -7.55 -13.33
C SER A 662 -27.13 -8.20 -14.47
N GLY A 663 -26.54 -9.14 -15.21
CA GLY A 663 -27.17 -9.87 -16.33
C GLY A 663 -26.11 -10.47 -17.27
N GLY A 664 -26.53 -11.15 -18.34
CA GLY A 664 -25.64 -11.69 -19.39
C GLY A 664 -25.03 -13.07 -19.09
N ALA A 665 -25.17 -13.55 -17.87
CA ALA A 665 -24.83 -14.90 -17.45
C ALA A 665 -25.85 -15.43 -16.43
N ILE A 666 -25.86 -16.74 -16.25
CA ILE A 666 -26.53 -17.43 -15.16
C ILE A 666 -25.53 -18.26 -14.35
N LEU A 667 -25.83 -18.40 -13.07
CA LEU A 667 -25.25 -19.39 -12.17
C LEU A 667 -26.32 -20.45 -11.91
N GLY A 668 -25.95 -21.71 -12.10
CA GLY A 668 -26.82 -22.85 -11.82
C GLY A 668 -26.24 -23.80 -10.78
N LEU A 669 -27.10 -24.38 -9.95
CA LEU A 669 -26.83 -25.51 -9.09
C LEU A 669 -27.57 -26.73 -9.66
N ALA A 670 -26.82 -27.74 -10.09
CA ALA A 670 -27.39 -28.97 -10.63
C ALA A 670 -27.70 -29.99 -9.53
N PRO A 671 -28.74 -30.83 -9.71
CA PRO A 671 -29.06 -31.90 -8.76
C PRO A 671 -27.92 -32.93 -8.66
N SER A 672 -27.28 -33.26 -9.78
CA SER A 672 -26.11 -34.14 -9.89
C SER A 672 -25.14 -33.61 -10.96
N ARG A 673 -23.88 -34.04 -10.92
CA ARG A 673 -22.93 -33.80 -12.02
C ARG A 673 -23.27 -34.58 -13.28
N ASP A 674 -24.07 -35.63 -13.19
CA ASP A 674 -24.44 -36.48 -14.33
C ASP A 674 -25.20 -35.70 -15.42
N VAL A 675 -25.92 -34.64 -15.04
CA VAL A 675 -26.66 -33.80 -16.00
C VAL A 675 -25.77 -32.80 -16.74
N PHE A 676 -24.50 -32.61 -16.35
CA PHE A 676 -23.63 -31.60 -16.95
C PHE A 676 -23.39 -31.81 -18.45
N ALA A 677 -23.31 -33.05 -18.91
CA ALA A 677 -23.12 -33.34 -20.33
C ALA A 677 -24.35 -32.91 -21.16
N ALA A 678 -25.56 -33.18 -20.64
CA ALA A 678 -26.81 -32.78 -21.28
C ALA A 678 -27.03 -31.26 -21.23
N LEU A 679 -26.75 -30.64 -20.08
CA LEU A 679 -26.79 -29.18 -19.90
C LEU A 679 -25.86 -28.47 -20.86
N ARG A 680 -24.60 -28.93 -20.95
CA ARG A 680 -23.61 -28.36 -21.86
C ARG A 680 -24.15 -28.32 -23.28
N LYS A 681 -24.64 -29.46 -23.76
CA LYS A 681 -25.18 -29.60 -25.11
C LYS A 681 -26.35 -28.62 -25.35
N ASP A 682 -27.33 -28.58 -24.44
CA ASP A 682 -28.51 -27.71 -24.60
C ASP A 682 -28.14 -26.22 -24.57
N PHE A 683 -27.20 -25.80 -23.71
CA PHE A 683 -26.70 -24.43 -23.73
C PHE A 683 -25.94 -24.09 -25.02
N GLU A 684 -25.04 -24.97 -25.47
CA GLU A 684 -24.24 -24.77 -26.68
C GLU A 684 -25.13 -24.74 -27.95
N ASP A 685 -26.12 -25.62 -28.04
CA ASP A 685 -27.13 -25.65 -29.12
C ASP A 685 -27.96 -24.35 -29.17
N ASN A 686 -28.09 -23.65 -28.04
CA ASN A 686 -28.77 -22.35 -27.92
C ASN A 686 -27.79 -21.15 -27.94
N GLY A 687 -26.55 -21.34 -28.42
CA GLY A 687 -25.57 -20.27 -28.61
C GLY A 687 -25.01 -19.68 -27.31
N CYS A 688 -25.07 -20.44 -26.21
CA CYS A 688 -24.48 -20.10 -24.93
C CYS A 688 -23.19 -20.89 -24.69
N VAL A 689 -22.26 -20.31 -23.93
CA VAL A 689 -21.08 -20.99 -23.44
C VAL A 689 -21.40 -21.61 -22.09
N PHE A 690 -21.16 -22.92 -21.92
CA PHE A 690 -21.29 -23.62 -20.64
C PHE A 690 -19.93 -23.92 -20.02
N THR A 691 -19.79 -23.61 -18.73
CA THR A 691 -18.55 -23.82 -17.96
C THR A 691 -18.89 -24.38 -16.59
N VAL A 692 -18.21 -25.46 -16.19
CA VAL A 692 -18.27 -25.97 -14.81
C VAL A 692 -17.56 -24.97 -13.91
N LEU A 693 -18.18 -24.62 -12.79
CA LEU A 693 -17.63 -23.62 -11.88
C LEU A 693 -16.44 -24.23 -11.12
N GLU A 694 -15.25 -23.65 -11.33
CA GLU A 694 -14.06 -23.96 -10.55
C GLU A 694 -13.87 -22.88 -9.49
N LEU A 695 -13.98 -23.25 -8.22
CA LEU A 695 -13.75 -22.30 -7.13
C LEU A 695 -12.28 -21.91 -7.09
N ALA A 696 -12.04 -20.61 -6.91
CA ALA A 696 -10.71 -20.14 -6.53
C ALA A 696 -10.32 -20.69 -5.14
N PRO A 697 -9.02 -20.88 -4.89
CA PRO A 697 -8.50 -21.43 -3.64
C PRO A 697 -8.91 -20.62 -2.40
#